data_AF-A0A178ATZ4-F1
#
_entry.id   AF-A0A178ATZ4-F1
#
_cell.length_a   1.000
_cell.length_b   1.000
_cell.length_c   1.000
_cell.angle_alpha   90.00
_cell.angle_beta   90.00
_cell.angle_gamma   90.00
#
_symmetry.space_group_name_H-M   'P 1'
#
loop_
_entity.id
_entity.type
_entity.pdbx_description
1 polymer ?
#
loop_
_entity_poly.entity_id
_entity_poly.type
_entity_poly.pdbx_seq_one_letter_code
_entity_poly.pdbx_strand_id
1 'polypeptide(L)'
;MSTASTHGRKMRPEYESKASDTLIAGGKLSYNATSTTGTTTLRYRHRALWLLALYIPLLVIPWALTSVLVYHPIDSPSYYDQSGFSDASLTFHRRLYVSIAPLDHELRLPRMLFEVNSIASIITVPIISALLAQAAVVYAQRRRKDQYLSVRQVFALADGGWSNLHVMKDAWPPWRSNSGHRGAASSHFLWLAAIFLLLCALQQPLREALLSTGSVLVMTSHDDFRTISSKGTYRTLGYDAEPYGYAYQDARANRQLTVNNMATIPEDIIVQDLMNVLPAFDFSEFPQHLWFEPDSRAPFSSSSTNGKSYGPWAQLGLSFFTAALPNGTTTGVLRQRLMRLNSTVECNNVSSSAFPSMCSGEDPFTASYTWDRQLNIRVCVPGQRGSYPWHNTRNRQEISEEAFIDVASLDASTRDTNFNFTRQCNVRTVRGYFEMGNYRNDFKHGPLLDNWEEAGPYSDKSEYNDWLPRIWRDENRFQRLGSGWSLWWRGRYRRPSAQDKLSDIPSWPIPDYMQKPWPYVPSSDDANRTASGPLMTSMVALFGARSLIATTHASNDSALATSEICQSGRLPFATYLGYDRYANDCPGVNNATNDSSSAAPGRLITTFMNSTFNQSTGSTYSPFSLSASVFFANEAMLSQTVRTKTWTARPIYEGSGRTIQRPTASLAGLIVISVLVLLQLLGLIYLAWYIYCVPTWTDMLDALAIARITSSLDKGHVPAIGSMNHRDLDRLSKMDGLVGVVDRVDEEPQADSAVQRTIELGLGAPGLFHRRLAKFRMKRSSEPRVDIVDMDCQCEGCRRRRVDTGSSSDETFR
;
A
#
# COMPACT_ATOMS: atom_id res chain seq x y z
N MET A 1 6.89 -23.17 -59.14
CA MET A 1 7.77 -24.33 -59.43
C MET A 1 7.19 -25.49 -58.66
N SER A 2 6.32 -26.31 -59.29
CA SER A 2 6.67 -27.53 -60.07
C SER A 2 7.37 -28.56 -59.19
N THR A 3 7.00 -29.84 -59.11
CA THR A 3 6.17 -30.77 -59.92
C THR A 3 6.19 -32.08 -59.10
N ALA A 4 5.22 -33.00 -59.14
CA ALA A 4 4.94 -33.83 -60.31
C ALA A 4 3.63 -34.61 -60.14
N SER A 5 3.01 -34.84 -61.30
CA SER A 5 1.74 -35.51 -61.57
C SER A 5 2.00 -36.76 -62.42
N THR A 6 1.03 -37.68 -62.46
CA THR A 6 0.54 -38.56 -63.57
C THR A 6 0.25 -39.96 -63.02
N HIS A 7 -0.76 -40.76 -63.41
CA HIS A 7 -1.92 -40.75 -64.32
C HIS A 7 -2.74 -42.01 -63.90
N GLY A 8 -4.03 -42.24 -64.16
CA GLY A 8 -5.02 -41.58 -65.01
C GLY A 8 -6.38 -42.33 -65.05
N ARG A 9 -7.31 -41.71 -65.81
CA ARG A 9 -8.54 -42.24 -66.48
C ARG A 9 -9.74 -42.71 -65.61
N LYS A 10 -11.01 -42.53 -65.97
CA LYS A 10 -11.77 -41.65 -66.91
C LYS A 10 -13.27 -42.04 -66.71
N MET A 11 -14.18 -41.05 -66.71
CA MET A 11 -15.62 -41.07 -67.11
C MET A 11 -16.62 -40.52 -66.07
N ARG A 12 -17.37 -39.50 -66.54
CA ARG A 12 -18.57 -38.80 -66.01
C ARG A 12 -19.85 -39.57 -66.44
N PRO A 13 -21.12 -39.19 -66.10
CA PRO A 13 -21.63 -37.89 -65.59
C PRO A 13 -22.79 -37.95 -64.53
N GLU A 14 -23.22 -36.75 -64.12
CA GLU A 14 -24.60 -36.26 -63.85
C GLU A 14 -25.55 -36.83 -62.76
N TYR A 15 -25.89 -35.92 -61.82
CA TYR A 15 -27.23 -35.40 -61.47
C TYR A 15 -28.46 -36.34 -61.44
N GLU A 16 -29.10 -36.49 -60.27
CA GLU A 16 -30.45 -35.91 -60.00
C GLU A 16 -30.98 -36.25 -58.60
N SER A 17 -31.72 -35.28 -58.04
CA SER A 17 -32.47 -35.29 -56.79
C SER A 17 -33.90 -35.80 -56.94
N LYS A 18 -34.46 -36.48 -55.93
CA LYS A 18 -35.88 -36.47 -55.50
C LYS A 18 -35.98 -37.20 -54.14
N ALA A 19 -36.35 -36.52 -53.06
CA ALA A 19 -37.72 -36.33 -52.57
C ALA A 19 -38.42 -37.67 -52.29
N SER A 20 -38.59 -38.00 -51.01
CA SER A 20 -39.39 -39.13 -50.53
C SER A 20 -40.58 -38.63 -49.72
N ASP A 21 -41.72 -39.19 -50.08
CA ASP A 21 -43.07 -38.80 -49.70
C ASP A 21 -43.49 -39.23 -48.29
N THR A 22 -44.43 -38.43 -47.81
CA THR A 22 -45.50 -38.63 -46.83
C THR A 22 -45.91 -40.08 -46.48
N LEU A 23 -45.98 -40.37 -45.18
CA LEU A 23 -46.75 -41.49 -44.62
C LEU A 23 -48.01 -40.96 -43.92
N ILE A 24 -49.16 -41.23 -44.56
CA ILE A 24 -50.49 -41.19 -43.95
C ILE A 24 -50.75 -42.59 -43.40
N ALA A 25 -51.00 -42.71 -42.09
CA ALA A 25 -51.55 -43.92 -41.49
C ALA A 25 -52.73 -43.55 -40.60
N GLY A 26 -53.94 -43.82 -41.12
CA GLY A 26 -55.15 -43.85 -40.33
C GLY A 26 -55.20 -45.13 -39.52
N GLY A 27 -55.16 -45.00 -38.19
CA GLY A 27 -55.44 -46.07 -37.23
C GLY A 27 -56.41 -45.54 -36.18
N LYS A 28 -57.67 -45.98 -36.24
CA LYS A 28 -58.63 -45.82 -35.15
C LYS A 28 -58.17 -46.69 -33.98
N LEU A 29 -57.50 -46.09 -33.00
CA LEU A 29 -57.31 -46.67 -31.68
C LEU A 29 -58.25 -45.97 -30.71
N SER A 30 -59.35 -46.65 -30.41
CA SER A 30 -60.21 -46.34 -29.28
C SER A 30 -59.44 -46.67 -28.00
N TYR A 31 -58.86 -45.65 -27.37
CA TYR A 31 -58.41 -45.72 -25.98
C TYR A 31 -59.40 -44.92 -25.14
N ASN A 32 -60.18 -45.65 -24.33
CA ASN A 32 -60.89 -45.09 -23.19
C ASN A 32 -59.86 -44.62 -22.15
N ALA A 33 -59.25 -43.47 -22.39
CA ALA A 33 -58.51 -42.75 -21.37
C ALA A 33 -59.56 -42.04 -20.50
N THR A 34 -59.81 -42.60 -19.31
CA THR A 34 -60.39 -41.87 -18.20
C THR A 34 -59.53 -40.63 -17.94
N SER A 35 -59.96 -39.51 -18.51
CA SER A 35 -59.38 -38.18 -18.26
C SER A 35 -59.61 -37.83 -16.80
N THR A 36 -58.70 -38.27 -15.95
CA THR A 36 -58.48 -37.65 -14.64
C THR A 36 -57.96 -36.26 -14.92
N THR A 37 -58.89 -35.31 -15.04
CA THR A 37 -58.61 -33.88 -15.15
C THR A 37 -57.84 -33.45 -13.90
N GLY A 38 -56.51 -33.44 -14.00
CA GLY A 38 -55.63 -32.94 -12.96
C GLY A 38 -55.91 -31.47 -12.72
N THR A 39 -56.73 -31.17 -11.71
CA THR A 39 -57.07 -29.81 -11.28
C THR A 39 -55.81 -29.11 -10.76
N THR A 40 -55.28 -28.16 -11.52
CA THR A 40 -54.13 -27.35 -11.10
C THR A 40 -54.60 -26.26 -10.12
N THR A 41 -53.95 -26.12 -8.98
CA THR A 41 -54.26 -25.09 -7.98
C THR A 41 -53.44 -23.82 -8.22
N LEU A 42 -54.07 -22.65 -8.09
CA LEU A 42 -53.35 -21.37 -8.02
C LEU A 42 -52.50 -21.33 -6.74
N ARG A 43 -51.18 -21.18 -6.84
CA ARG A 43 -50.30 -21.15 -5.66
C ARG A 43 -49.15 -20.16 -5.82
N TYR A 44 -48.64 -19.69 -4.70
CA TYR A 44 -47.36 -18.98 -4.66
C TYR A 44 -46.22 -19.97 -4.91
N ARG A 45 -45.29 -19.60 -5.80
CA ARG A 45 -44.21 -20.50 -6.21
C ARG A 45 -42.87 -20.06 -5.57
N HIS A 46 -42.31 -20.96 -4.76
CA HIS A 46 -41.09 -20.70 -3.97
C HIS A 46 -39.77 -20.77 -4.74
N ARG A 47 -39.78 -21.21 -6.01
CA ARG A 47 -38.57 -21.35 -6.83
C ARG A 47 -37.81 -20.03 -7.00
N ALA A 48 -38.49 -18.91 -7.23
CA ALA A 48 -37.86 -17.58 -7.30
C ALA A 48 -37.07 -17.23 -6.02
N LEU A 49 -37.61 -17.55 -4.84
CA LEU A 49 -36.94 -17.25 -3.57
C LEU A 49 -35.69 -18.11 -3.38
N TRP A 50 -35.74 -19.39 -3.75
CA TRP A 50 -34.57 -20.25 -3.68
C TRP A 50 -33.46 -19.81 -4.63
N LEU A 51 -33.81 -19.41 -5.86
CA LEU A 51 -32.86 -18.85 -6.82
C LEU A 51 -32.22 -17.56 -6.30
N LEU A 52 -33.03 -16.65 -5.74
CA LEU A 52 -32.54 -15.40 -5.14
C LEU A 52 -31.69 -15.64 -3.89
N ALA A 53 -32.08 -16.59 -3.03
CA ALA A 53 -31.33 -16.93 -1.82
C ALA A 53 -29.94 -17.48 -2.13
N LEU A 54 -29.77 -18.15 -3.27
CA LEU A 54 -28.46 -18.62 -3.75
C LEU A 54 -27.68 -17.52 -4.49
N TYR A 55 -28.38 -16.69 -5.28
CA TYR A 55 -27.76 -15.66 -6.11
C TYR A 55 -27.28 -14.43 -5.33
N ILE A 56 -28.05 -13.93 -4.36
CA ILE A 56 -27.71 -12.72 -3.59
C ILE A 56 -26.36 -12.88 -2.84
N PRO A 57 -26.08 -13.99 -2.12
CA PRO A 57 -24.77 -14.19 -1.50
C PRO A 57 -23.63 -14.24 -2.52
N LEU A 58 -23.85 -14.89 -3.68
CA LEU A 58 -22.87 -14.97 -4.76
C LEU A 58 -22.51 -13.59 -5.33
N LEU A 59 -23.46 -12.64 -5.29
CA LEU A 59 -23.27 -11.27 -5.75
C LEU A 59 -22.59 -10.39 -4.69
N VAL A 60 -23.08 -10.43 -3.44
CA VAL A 60 -22.70 -9.47 -2.39
C VAL A 60 -21.39 -9.84 -1.71
N ILE A 61 -21.17 -11.12 -1.40
CA ILE A 61 -19.98 -11.56 -0.63
C ILE A 61 -18.69 -11.20 -1.36
N PRO A 62 -18.51 -11.50 -2.67
CA PRO A 62 -17.28 -11.15 -3.36
C PRO A 62 -17.07 -9.65 -3.42
N TRP A 63 -18.11 -8.86 -3.65
CA TRP A 63 -17.98 -7.40 -3.71
C TRP A 63 -17.57 -6.83 -2.36
N ALA A 64 -18.26 -7.22 -1.28
CA ALA A 64 -17.93 -6.78 0.09
C ALA A 64 -16.49 -7.15 0.47
N LEU A 65 -16.05 -8.37 0.17
CA LEU A 65 -14.67 -8.79 0.38
C LEU A 65 -13.69 -7.95 -0.42
N THR A 66 -14.00 -7.61 -1.67
CA THR A 66 -13.13 -6.74 -2.49
C THR A 66 -13.01 -5.36 -1.85
N SER A 67 -14.13 -4.78 -1.40
CA SER A 67 -14.14 -3.47 -0.72
C SER A 67 -13.31 -3.46 0.56
N VAL A 68 -13.36 -4.53 1.35
CA VAL A 68 -12.53 -4.68 2.56
C VAL A 68 -11.05 -4.82 2.20
N LEU A 69 -10.73 -5.70 1.24
CA LEU A 69 -9.34 -6.01 0.85
C LEU A 69 -8.63 -4.84 0.15
N VAL A 70 -9.33 -3.81 -0.33
CA VAL A 70 -8.67 -2.58 -0.79
C VAL A 70 -7.95 -1.89 0.36
N TYR A 71 -8.51 -1.93 1.58
CA TYR A 71 -8.02 -1.17 2.73
C TYR A 71 -7.21 -2.01 3.71
N HIS A 72 -7.63 -3.24 4.00
CA HIS A 72 -6.94 -4.09 4.96
C HIS A 72 -7.17 -5.60 4.71
N PRO A 73 -6.25 -6.47 5.16
CA PRO A 73 -6.50 -7.90 5.29
C PRO A 73 -7.62 -8.17 6.31
N ILE A 74 -8.38 -9.26 6.16
CA ILE A 74 -9.51 -9.57 7.07
C ILE A 74 -9.09 -9.63 8.54
N ASP A 75 -7.92 -10.19 8.83
CA ASP A 75 -7.47 -10.47 10.20
C ASP A 75 -6.74 -9.29 10.86
N SER A 76 -6.68 -8.13 10.20
CA SER A 76 -5.87 -6.99 10.65
C SER A 76 -6.49 -5.65 10.27
N PRO A 77 -6.26 -4.57 11.06
CA PRO A 77 -6.87 -3.27 10.81
C PRO A 77 -6.27 -2.52 9.62
N SER A 78 -5.05 -2.86 9.19
CA SER A 78 -4.41 -2.25 8.03
C SER A 78 -3.36 -3.19 7.43
N TYR A 79 -2.94 -2.92 6.18
CA TYR A 79 -1.78 -3.57 5.57
C TYR A 79 -0.45 -3.20 6.24
N TYR A 80 -0.46 -2.29 7.21
CA TYR A 80 0.71 -1.79 7.91
C TYR A 80 0.65 -2.21 9.37
N ASP A 81 1.31 -3.33 9.67
CA ASP A 81 1.45 -3.82 11.03
C ASP A 81 2.93 -3.95 11.38
N GLN A 82 3.39 -3.11 12.32
CA GLN A 82 4.77 -3.12 12.79
C GLN A 82 5.06 -4.26 13.76
N SER A 83 4.06 -5.04 14.17
CA SER A 83 4.27 -6.33 14.84
C SER A 83 4.53 -7.47 13.84
N GLY A 84 4.30 -7.22 12.56
CA GLY A 84 4.54 -8.14 11.45
C GLY A 84 3.45 -9.20 11.30
N PHE A 85 3.10 -9.52 10.05
CA PHE A 85 2.11 -10.55 9.76
C PHE A 85 2.66 -11.96 9.99
N SER A 86 1.87 -12.81 10.64
CA SER A 86 2.18 -14.23 10.76
C SER A 86 2.05 -14.96 9.41
N ASP A 87 2.83 -16.03 9.22
CA ASP A 87 2.77 -16.88 8.01
C ASP A 87 1.35 -17.44 7.75
N ALA A 88 0.59 -17.70 8.82
CA ALA A 88 -0.80 -18.16 8.73
C ALA A 88 -1.71 -17.08 8.14
N SER A 89 -1.60 -15.84 8.64
CA SER A 89 -2.38 -14.70 8.14
C SER A 89 -2.05 -14.40 6.67
N LEU A 90 -0.76 -14.43 6.30
CA LEU A 90 -0.33 -14.25 4.90
C LEU A 90 -0.85 -15.36 3.98
N THR A 91 -0.86 -16.61 4.46
CA THR A 91 -1.40 -17.75 3.71
C THR A 91 -2.91 -17.63 3.53
N PHE A 92 -3.63 -17.20 4.58
CA PHE A 92 -5.06 -16.95 4.52
C PHE A 92 -5.40 -15.82 3.53
N HIS A 93 -4.70 -14.68 3.61
CA HIS A 93 -4.83 -13.58 2.67
C HIS A 93 -4.60 -14.03 1.22
N ARG A 94 -3.54 -14.80 0.97
CA ARG A 94 -3.25 -15.33 -0.37
C ARG A 94 -4.39 -16.22 -0.89
N ARG A 95 -4.92 -17.12 -0.05
CA ARG A 95 -6.03 -18.01 -0.45
C ARG A 95 -7.29 -17.22 -0.77
N LEU A 96 -7.59 -16.20 0.04
CA LEU A 96 -8.74 -15.33 -0.17
C LEU A 96 -8.58 -14.46 -1.43
N TYR A 97 -7.42 -13.86 -1.65
CA TYR A 97 -7.15 -13.06 -2.84
C TYR A 97 -7.28 -13.89 -4.13
N VAL A 98 -6.72 -15.10 -4.15
CA VAL A 98 -6.85 -16.03 -5.30
C VAL A 98 -8.31 -16.37 -5.59
N SER A 99 -9.19 -16.40 -4.59
CA SER A 99 -10.63 -16.64 -4.84
C SER A 99 -11.38 -15.46 -5.46
N ILE A 100 -10.78 -14.27 -5.50
CA ILE A 100 -11.42 -13.02 -5.95
C ILE A 100 -10.78 -12.45 -7.22
N ALA A 101 -9.48 -12.69 -7.44
CA ALA A 101 -8.74 -12.13 -8.57
C ALA A 101 -9.15 -12.73 -9.94
N PRO A 102 -9.22 -11.92 -11.02
CA PRO A 102 -9.38 -12.43 -12.37
C PRO A 102 -8.13 -13.23 -12.79
N LEU A 103 -8.34 -14.23 -13.66
CA LEU A 103 -7.33 -15.16 -14.13
C LEU A 103 -6.23 -14.44 -14.93
N ASP A 104 -5.08 -14.18 -14.31
CA ASP A 104 -3.84 -13.90 -15.03
C ASP A 104 -3.27 -15.20 -15.60
N HIS A 105 -2.90 -15.16 -16.88
CA HIS A 105 -2.60 -16.30 -17.77
C HIS A 105 -1.33 -17.12 -17.41
N GLU A 106 -0.61 -16.84 -16.32
CA GLU A 106 0.73 -17.40 -16.11
C GLU A 106 0.88 -18.58 -15.14
N LEU A 107 -0.11 -18.93 -14.31
CA LEU A 107 0.07 -20.05 -13.35
C LEU A 107 -0.71 -21.31 -13.74
N ARG A 108 0.02 -22.23 -14.36
CA ARG A 108 -0.37 -23.60 -14.74
C ARG A 108 -0.55 -24.50 -13.49
N LEU A 109 -1.62 -24.33 -12.73
CA LEU A 109 -2.09 -25.34 -11.76
C LEU A 109 -3.63 -25.48 -11.83
N PRO A 110 -4.17 -26.71 -11.98
CA PRO A 110 -5.60 -26.92 -11.95
C PRO A 110 -6.07 -26.94 -10.50
N ARG A 111 -6.80 -25.91 -10.05
CA ARG A 111 -7.48 -25.97 -8.75
C ARG A 111 -8.92 -25.50 -8.86
N MET A 112 -9.81 -26.49 -8.92
CA MET A 112 -11.26 -26.40 -8.66
C MET A 112 -11.54 -25.92 -7.22
N LEU A 113 -11.26 -24.66 -6.89
CA LEU A 113 -11.74 -24.08 -5.64
C LEU A 113 -12.20 -22.64 -5.88
N PHE A 114 -13.50 -22.51 -6.15
CA PHE A 114 -14.31 -21.32 -5.93
C PHE A 114 -13.94 -20.06 -6.72
N GLU A 115 -14.13 -20.10 -8.04
CA GLU A 115 -14.10 -18.91 -8.90
C GLU A 115 -15.41 -18.11 -8.78
N VAL A 116 -15.63 -17.40 -7.66
CA VAL A 116 -16.96 -16.80 -7.39
C VAL A 116 -17.33 -15.72 -8.40
N ASN A 117 -16.37 -14.93 -8.87
CA ASN A 117 -16.63 -13.85 -9.84
C ASN A 117 -16.91 -14.39 -11.25
N SER A 118 -16.15 -15.40 -11.68
CA SER A 118 -16.34 -16.08 -12.98
C SER A 118 -17.68 -16.84 -13.01
N ILE A 119 -18.00 -17.55 -11.94
CA ILE A 119 -19.27 -18.29 -11.81
C ILE A 119 -20.46 -17.32 -11.72
N ALA A 120 -20.31 -16.19 -11.01
CA ALA A 120 -21.36 -15.17 -10.93
C ALA A 120 -21.68 -14.58 -12.31
N SER A 121 -20.70 -14.31 -13.16
CA SER A 121 -20.94 -13.74 -14.50
C SER A 121 -21.74 -14.71 -15.39
N ILE A 122 -21.38 -16.00 -15.36
CA ILE A 122 -22.03 -17.05 -16.16
C ILE A 122 -23.49 -17.28 -15.71
N ILE A 123 -23.74 -17.24 -14.40
CA ILE A 123 -25.05 -17.59 -13.83
C ILE A 123 -26.03 -16.40 -13.77
N THR A 124 -25.52 -15.16 -13.79
CA THR A 124 -26.34 -13.94 -13.68
C THR A 124 -27.42 -13.84 -14.76
N VAL A 125 -27.06 -14.00 -16.03
CA VAL A 125 -28.02 -13.85 -17.14
C VAL A 125 -29.10 -14.95 -17.11
N PRO A 126 -28.78 -16.24 -16.97
CA PRO A 126 -29.78 -17.30 -16.85
C PRO A 126 -30.73 -17.12 -15.66
N ILE A 127 -30.22 -16.79 -14.47
CA ILE A 127 -31.06 -16.62 -13.27
C ILE A 127 -32.02 -15.44 -13.45
N ILE A 128 -31.52 -14.29 -13.90
CA ILE A 128 -32.37 -13.10 -14.08
C ILE A 128 -33.40 -13.34 -15.18
N SER A 129 -33.01 -14.00 -16.29
CA SER A 129 -33.97 -14.35 -17.34
C SER A 129 -35.06 -15.29 -16.84
N ALA A 130 -34.72 -16.29 -16.03
CA ALA A 130 -35.71 -17.19 -15.41
C ALA A 130 -36.66 -16.45 -14.45
N LEU A 131 -36.14 -15.50 -13.67
CA LEU A 131 -36.94 -14.64 -12.79
C LEU A 131 -37.87 -13.72 -13.60
N LEU A 132 -37.39 -13.14 -14.69
CA LEU A 132 -38.19 -12.32 -15.60
C LEU A 132 -39.29 -13.13 -16.28
N ALA A 133 -39.02 -14.37 -16.68
CA ALA A 133 -40.01 -15.28 -17.24
C ALA A 133 -41.14 -15.61 -16.25
N GLN A 134 -40.82 -15.72 -14.95
CA GLN A 134 -41.84 -15.88 -13.89
C GLN A 134 -42.63 -14.58 -13.67
N ALA A 135 -41.96 -13.43 -13.67
CA ALA A 135 -42.62 -12.12 -13.57
C ALA A 135 -43.51 -11.81 -14.78
N ALA A 136 -43.16 -12.28 -15.98
CA ALA A 136 -43.95 -12.15 -17.19
C ALA A 136 -45.33 -12.81 -17.06
N VAL A 137 -45.43 -13.94 -16.34
CA VAL A 137 -46.72 -14.59 -16.02
C VAL A 137 -47.62 -13.65 -15.22
N VAL A 138 -47.07 -12.96 -14.21
CA VAL A 138 -47.84 -12.00 -13.39
C VAL A 138 -48.24 -10.77 -14.21
N TYR A 139 -47.40 -10.35 -15.15
CA TYR A 139 -47.72 -9.23 -16.05
C TYR A 139 -48.80 -9.58 -17.09
N ALA A 140 -48.83 -10.83 -17.55
CA ALA A 140 -49.85 -11.36 -18.47
C ALA A 140 -51.18 -11.71 -17.77
N GLN A 141 -51.30 -11.52 -16.46
CA GLN A 141 -52.55 -11.67 -15.71
C GLN A 141 -53.28 -10.33 -15.55
N ARG A 142 -54.61 -10.36 -15.63
CA ARG A 142 -55.44 -9.18 -15.42
C ARG A 142 -55.54 -8.86 -13.92
N ARG A 143 -54.92 -7.74 -13.51
CA ARG A 143 -54.89 -7.27 -12.11
C ARG A 143 -55.66 -5.98 -11.87
N ARG A 144 -55.84 -5.16 -12.92
CA ARG A 144 -56.67 -3.95 -12.89
C ARG A 144 -57.67 -3.97 -14.05
N LYS A 145 -58.79 -3.27 -13.89
CA LYS A 145 -59.87 -3.24 -14.90
C LYS A 145 -59.46 -2.48 -16.17
N ASP A 146 -58.52 -1.55 -16.05
CA ASP A 146 -57.97 -0.70 -17.11
C ASP A 146 -56.70 -1.28 -17.77
N GLN A 147 -56.22 -2.44 -17.31
CA GLN A 147 -55.03 -3.07 -17.85
C GLN A 147 -55.35 -3.73 -19.21
N TYR A 148 -54.58 -3.40 -20.23
CA TYR A 148 -54.64 -4.01 -21.57
C TYR A 148 -53.23 -4.44 -22.01
N LEU A 149 -53.11 -5.65 -22.56
CA LEU A 149 -51.87 -6.18 -23.12
C LEU A 149 -52.23 -6.98 -24.36
N SER A 150 -51.59 -6.74 -25.51
CA SER A 150 -51.95 -7.45 -26.73
C SER A 150 -51.39 -8.88 -26.77
N VAL A 151 -52.05 -9.78 -27.51
CA VAL A 151 -51.55 -11.15 -27.71
C VAL A 151 -50.15 -11.16 -28.32
N ARG A 152 -49.87 -10.24 -29.26
CA ARG A 152 -48.53 -10.06 -29.85
C ARG A 152 -47.48 -9.67 -28.80
N GLN A 153 -47.82 -8.82 -27.84
CA GLN A 153 -46.94 -8.46 -26.72
C GLN A 153 -46.73 -9.64 -25.77
N VAL A 154 -47.75 -10.47 -25.51
CA VAL A 154 -47.63 -11.67 -24.69
C VAL A 154 -46.70 -12.70 -25.32
N PHE A 155 -46.79 -12.92 -26.64
CA PHE A 155 -45.85 -13.79 -27.36
C PHE A 155 -44.41 -13.26 -27.31
N ALA A 156 -44.22 -11.95 -27.51
CA ALA A 156 -42.91 -11.32 -27.37
C ALA A 156 -42.30 -11.51 -25.96
N LEU A 157 -43.13 -11.55 -24.91
CA LEU A 157 -42.69 -11.83 -23.55
C LEU A 157 -42.37 -13.31 -23.32
N ALA A 158 -43.11 -14.21 -23.95
CA ALA A 158 -42.92 -15.66 -23.81
C ALA A 158 -41.67 -16.17 -24.54
N ASP A 159 -41.31 -15.52 -25.66
CA ASP A 159 -40.09 -15.79 -26.41
C ASP A 159 -38.82 -15.22 -25.74
N GLY A 160 -38.93 -14.65 -24.53
CA GLY A 160 -37.82 -13.99 -23.85
C GLY A 160 -37.31 -12.77 -24.62
N GLY A 161 -38.24 -11.99 -25.20
CA GLY A 161 -37.93 -10.85 -26.07
C GLY A 161 -37.03 -9.77 -25.47
N TRP A 162 -36.84 -9.76 -24.15
CA TRP A 162 -35.88 -8.89 -23.45
C TRP A 162 -34.40 -9.26 -23.71
N SER A 163 -34.12 -10.48 -24.16
CA SER A 163 -32.77 -10.94 -24.54
C SER A 163 -32.59 -11.13 -26.06
N ASN A 164 -33.66 -11.01 -26.85
CA ASN A 164 -33.62 -11.23 -28.29
C ASN A 164 -33.54 -9.89 -29.04
N LEU A 165 -32.40 -9.66 -29.72
CA LEU A 165 -32.13 -8.43 -30.47
C LEU A 165 -33.16 -8.16 -31.58
N HIS A 166 -33.69 -9.20 -32.23
CA HIS A 166 -34.70 -9.04 -33.28
C HIS A 166 -36.02 -8.52 -32.72
N VAL A 167 -36.48 -9.07 -31.60
CA VAL A 167 -37.72 -8.63 -30.95
C VAL A 167 -37.57 -7.21 -30.40
N MET A 168 -36.40 -6.86 -29.86
CA MET A 168 -36.10 -5.50 -29.41
C MET A 168 -36.07 -4.49 -30.57
N LYS A 169 -35.52 -4.88 -31.73
CA LYS A 169 -35.53 -4.03 -32.94
C LYS A 169 -36.95 -3.76 -33.41
N ASP A 170 -37.82 -4.77 -33.39
CA ASP A 170 -39.24 -4.63 -33.77
C ASP A 170 -40.06 -3.85 -32.72
N ALA A 171 -39.61 -3.85 -31.46
CA ALA A 171 -40.18 -3.06 -30.38
C ALA A 171 -39.64 -1.62 -30.30
N TRP A 172 -38.59 -1.27 -31.06
CA TRP A 172 -37.99 0.05 -31.06
C TRP A 172 -38.90 1.08 -31.77
N PRO A 173 -39.19 2.24 -31.15
CA PRO A 173 -39.99 3.27 -31.81
C PRO A 173 -39.22 3.89 -33.00
N PRO A 174 -39.80 3.94 -34.22
CA PRO A 174 -39.12 4.53 -35.36
C PRO A 174 -38.87 6.02 -35.14
N TRP A 175 -37.61 6.45 -35.26
CA TRP A 175 -37.11 7.80 -34.92
C TRP A 175 -37.74 8.96 -35.73
N ARG A 176 -38.61 8.69 -36.73
CA ARG A 176 -39.23 9.70 -37.60
C ARG A 176 -40.76 9.65 -37.72
N SER A 177 -41.48 8.90 -36.89
CA SER A 177 -42.95 8.86 -36.96
C SER A 177 -43.60 9.76 -35.90
N ASN A 178 -44.20 10.86 -36.33
CA ASN A 178 -45.08 11.72 -35.52
C ASN A 178 -46.47 11.10 -35.23
N SER A 179 -46.67 9.81 -35.50
CA SER A 179 -47.88 9.10 -35.09
C SER A 179 -47.57 8.23 -33.87
N GLY A 180 -48.37 8.37 -32.80
CA GLY A 180 -48.19 7.73 -31.49
C GLY A 180 -48.28 6.20 -31.44
N HIS A 181 -47.95 5.50 -32.52
CA HIS A 181 -47.85 4.05 -32.56
C HIS A 181 -46.53 3.60 -31.90
N ARG A 182 -46.62 3.18 -30.62
CA ARG A 182 -45.58 2.38 -29.98
C ARG A 182 -45.31 1.14 -30.85
N GLY A 183 -44.04 0.72 -30.95
CA GLY A 183 -43.66 -0.47 -31.74
C GLY A 183 -44.56 -1.65 -31.40
N ALA A 184 -45.01 -2.40 -32.40
CA ALA A 184 -46.16 -3.30 -32.27
C ALA A 184 -45.98 -4.47 -31.27
N ALA A 185 -44.74 -4.75 -30.85
CA ALA A 185 -44.39 -5.72 -29.80
C ALA A 185 -43.92 -5.07 -28.48
N SER A 186 -43.86 -3.74 -28.40
CA SER A 186 -43.30 -3.01 -27.25
C SER A 186 -44.24 -3.02 -26.05
N SER A 187 -43.71 -3.33 -24.86
CA SER A 187 -44.42 -3.18 -23.59
C SER A 187 -43.47 -2.56 -22.55
N HIS A 188 -44.02 -1.89 -21.54
CA HIS A 188 -43.23 -1.30 -20.45
C HIS A 188 -42.40 -2.34 -19.70
N PHE A 189 -42.98 -3.52 -19.46
CA PHE A 189 -42.27 -4.63 -18.83
C PHE A 189 -41.09 -5.13 -19.69
N LEU A 190 -41.27 -5.26 -21.01
CA LEU A 190 -40.20 -5.74 -21.91
C LEU A 190 -38.98 -4.80 -21.88
N TRP A 191 -39.20 -3.48 -21.92
CA TRP A 191 -38.12 -2.49 -21.85
C TRP A 191 -37.44 -2.45 -20.48
N LEU A 192 -38.20 -2.49 -19.39
CA LEU A 192 -37.64 -2.55 -18.03
C LEU A 192 -36.83 -3.84 -17.81
N ALA A 193 -37.32 -4.97 -18.33
CA ALA A 193 -36.62 -6.26 -18.27
C ALA A 193 -35.30 -6.24 -19.06
N ALA A 194 -35.30 -5.67 -20.27
CA ALA A 194 -34.12 -5.52 -21.11
C ALA A 194 -33.07 -4.59 -20.46
N ILE A 195 -33.49 -3.43 -19.93
CA ILE A 195 -32.60 -2.50 -19.23
C ILE A 195 -32.02 -3.16 -17.97
N PHE A 196 -32.83 -3.88 -17.20
CA PHE A 196 -32.36 -4.57 -16.00
C PHE A 196 -31.34 -5.66 -16.33
N LEU A 197 -31.59 -6.48 -17.36
CA LEU A 197 -30.61 -7.46 -17.84
C LEU A 197 -29.33 -6.83 -18.35
N LEU A 198 -29.42 -5.72 -19.08
CA LEU A 198 -28.27 -4.97 -19.58
C LEU A 198 -27.43 -4.39 -18.43
N LEU A 199 -28.07 -3.80 -17.41
CA LEU A 199 -27.38 -3.32 -16.20
C LEU A 199 -26.64 -4.47 -15.49
N CYS A 200 -27.29 -5.63 -15.34
CA CYS A 200 -26.67 -6.79 -14.70
C CYS A 200 -25.54 -7.41 -15.54
N ALA A 201 -25.66 -7.38 -16.87
CA ALA A 201 -24.63 -7.88 -17.78
C ALA A 201 -23.40 -6.96 -17.84
N LEU A 202 -23.60 -5.63 -17.82
CA LEU A 202 -22.51 -4.64 -17.85
C LEU A 202 -21.73 -4.56 -16.54
N GLN A 203 -22.31 -5.01 -15.43
CA GLN A 203 -21.70 -4.90 -14.11
C GLN A 203 -20.38 -5.66 -13.97
N GLN A 204 -20.26 -6.87 -14.55
CA GLN A 204 -19.04 -7.67 -14.43
C GLN A 204 -17.87 -7.10 -15.26
N PRO A 205 -18.04 -6.73 -16.55
CA PRO A 205 -17.00 -6.04 -17.31
C PRO A 205 -16.55 -4.72 -16.67
N LEU A 206 -17.49 -3.93 -16.14
CA LEU A 206 -17.17 -2.69 -15.45
C LEU A 206 -16.35 -2.93 -14.18
N ARG A 207 -16.64 -4.02 -13.46
CA ARG A 207 -15.87 -4.42 -12.28
C ARG A 207 -14.43 -4.79 -12.65
N GLU A 208 -14.22 -5.57 -13.70
CA GLU A 208 -12.88 -5.93 -14.19
C GLU A 208 -12.11 -4.71 -14.73
N ALA A 209 -12.80 -3.79 -15.41
CA ALA A 209 -12.17 -2.59 -15.96
C ALA A 209 -11.76 -1.56 -14.90
N LEU A 210 -12.50 -1.48 -13.78
CA LEU A 210 -12.29 -0.49 -12.73
C LEU A 210 -11.42 -0.99 -11.57
N LEU A 211 -11.21 -2.31 -11.46
CA LEU A 211 -10.34 -2.93 -10.46
C LEU A 211 -8.99 -3.28 -11.10
N SER A 212 -7.91 -2.70 -10.56
CA SER A 212 -6.55 -3.07 -10.92
C SER A 212 -5.93 -3.98 -9.86
N THR A 213 -4.94 -4.77 -10.25
CA THR A 213 -4.14 -5.59 -9.34
C THR A 213 -2.90 -4.79 -8.93
N GLY A 214 -2.77 -4.54 -7.62
CA GLY A 214 -1.60 -3.89 -7.05
C GLY A 214 -0.86 -4.83 -6.11
N SER A 215 0.44 -4.60 -5.94
CA SER A 215 1.20 -5.25 -4.88
C SER A 215 1.58 -4.24 -3.80
N VAL A 216 1.62 -4.68 -2.55
CA VAL A 216 2.11 -3.91 -1.41
C VAL A 216 3.13 -4.74 -0.65
N LEU A 217 4.22 -4.10 -0.23
CA LEU A 217 5.24 -4.73 0.60
C LEU A 217 4.80 -4.64 2.07
N VAL A 218 4.68 -5.79 2.72
CA VAL A 218 4.29 -5.87 4.15
C VAL A 218 5.40 -6.47 4.99
N MET A 219 5.44 -6.06 6.25
CA MET A 219 6.35 -6.63 7.24
C MET A 219 5.84 -8.00 7.69
N THR A 220 6.73 -8.99 7.73
CA THR A 220 6.41 -10.32 8.26
C THR A 220 6.86 -10.45 9.71
N SER A 221 6.33 -11.44 10.43
CA SER A 221 6.81 -11.75 11.78
C SER A 221 8.29 -12.13 11.81
N HIS A 222 8.87 -12.61 10.69
CA HIS A 222 10.30 -12.94 10.60
C HIS A 222 11.19 -11.71 10.44
N ASP A 223 10.63 -10.58 10.01
CA ASP A 223 11.33 -9.30 9.92
C ASP A 223 11.41 -8.60 11.28
N ASP A 224 10.53 -8.94 12.24
CA ASP A 224 10.56 -8.36 13.60
C ASP A 224 11.65 -8.99 14.46
N PHE A 225 12.76 -8.28 14.64
CA PHE A 225 13.86 -8.69 15.54
C PHE A 225 13.43 -8.88 17.01
N ARG A 226 12.28 -8.33 17.44
CA ARG A 226 11.75 -8.54 18.79
C ARG A 226 11.22 -9.95 18.98
N THR A 227 10.82 -10.61 17.89
CA THR A 227 10.35 -11.99 17.93
C THR A 227 11.57 -12.92 17.95
N ILE A 228 11.64 -13.78 18.97
CA ILE A 228 12.75 -14.73 19.16
C ILE A 228 12.55 -15.88 18.16
N SER A 229 12.79 -15.63 16.88
CA SER A 229 12.78 -16.64 15.83
C SER A 229 14.22 -16.89 15.38
N SER A 230 14.66 -18.16 15.41
CA SER A 230 15.95 -18.59 14.84
C SER A 230 16.01 -18.47 13.30
N LYS A 231 14.93 -18.02 12.66
CA LYS A 231 14.77 -17.84 11.21
C LYS A 231 14.49 -16.38 10.81
N GLY A 232 14.92 -15.42 11.62
CA GLY A 232 14.73 -13.99 11.31
C GLY A 232 15.35 -13.61 9.96
N THR A 233 14.61 -12.83 9.17
CA THR A 233 15.05 -12.30 7.86
C THR A 233 15.69 -10.91 7.96
N TYR A 234 15.71 -10.33 9.17
CA TYR A 234 16.30 -9.03 9.42
C TYR A 234 17.83 -9.05 9.30
N ARG A 235 18.39 -7.98 8.73
CA ARG A 235 19.83 -7.77 8.60
C ARG A 235 20.28 -6.58 9.43
N THR A 236 21.38 -6.69 10.18
CA THR A 236 21.94 -5.53 10.90
C THR A 236 22.70 -4.64 9.90
N LEU A 237 22.26 -3.39 9.74
CA LEU A 237 22.90 -2.41 8.87
C LEU A 237 24.12 -1.76 9.55
N GLY A 238 24.00 -1.54 10.85
CA GLY A 238 25.05 -0.94 11.67
C GLY A 238 24.49 -0.62 13.05
N TYR A 239 25.14 0.30 13.74
CA TYR A 239 24.72 0.71 15.07
C TYR A 239 24.58 2.23 15.15
N ASP A 240 23.78 2.67 16.10
CA ASP A 240 23.51 4.07 16.42
C ASP A 240 23.88 4.37 17.87
N ALA A 241 24.32 5.60 18.14
CA ALA A 241 24.70 6.02 19.47
C ALA A 241 23.48 6.03 20.42
N GLU A 242 23.68 5.65 21.69
CA GLU A 242 22.66 5.78 22.73
C GLU A 242 23.14 6.71 23.85
N PRO A 243 22.28 7.63 24.33
CA PRO A 243 22.64 8.59 25.38
C PRO A 243 22.73 7.95 26.76
N TYR A 244 22.15 6.77 26.97
CA TYR A 244 22.25 6.07 28.25
C TYR A 244 23.29 4.95 28.16
N GLY A 245 24.14 4.86 29.18
CA GLY A 245 24.92 3.67 29.46
C GLY A 245 24.36 2.91 30.64
N TYR A 246 24.66 1.63 30.72
CA TYR A 246 24.47 0.85 31.94
C TYR A 246 25.38 1.44 33.03
N ALA A 247 24.91 1.74 34.24
CA ALA A 247 25.80 2.12 35.33
C ALA A 247 26.05 0.90 36.23
N TYR A 248 27.31 0.59 36.53
CA TYR A 248 27.70 -0.44 37.48
C TYR A 248 28.24 0.18 38.76
N GLN A 249 27.85 -0.37 39.90
CA GLN A 249 28.43 -0.05 41.20
C GLN A 249 28.99 -1.35 41.79
N ASP A 250 30.32 -1.46 41.85
CA ASP A 250 30.97 -2.60 42.48
C ASP A 250 30.83 -2.52 44.00
N ALA A 251 30.03 -3.42 44.57
CA ALA A 251 29.81 -3.49 46.02
C ALA A 251 31.05 -3.96 46.81
N ARG A 252 32.11 -4.49 46.16
CA ARG A 252 33.35 -4.93 46.83
C ARG A 252 34.51 -3.95 46.70
N ALA A 253 34.59 -3.19 45.61
CA ALA A 253 35.77 -2.36 45.32
C ALA A 253 35.63 -0.88 45.72
N ASN A 254 34.44 -0.44 46.15
CA ASN A 254 34.13 0.99 46.40
C ASN A 254 34.63 1.91 45.26
N ARG A 255 34.60 1.38 44.02
CA ARG A 255 35.12 2.01 42.81
C ARG A 255 34.02 1.98 41.76
N GLN A 256 33.68 3.15 41.23
CA GLN A 256 32.65 3.32 40.21
C GLN A 256 33.26 2.99 38.85
N LEU A 257 33.06 1.77 38.35
CA LEU A 257 33.44 1.42 36.97
C LEU A 257 32.31 1.85 36.03
N THR A 258 32.55 2.92 35.30
CA THR A 258 31.66 3.46 34.27
C THR A 258 31.63 2.52 33.06
N VAL A 259 30.45 2.03 32.70
CA VAL A 259 30.27 1.32 31.43
C VAL A 259 30.40 2.34 30.32
N ASN A 260 31.17 2.00 29.30
CA ASN A 260 31.30 2.85 28.12
C ASN A 260 29.91 3.22 27.62
N ASN A 261 29.72 4.49 27.34
CA ASN A 261 28.54 5.09 26.77
C ASN A 261 28.99 6.39 26.08
N MET A 262 28.08 7.07 25.41
CA MET A 262 28.42 8.33 24.75
C MET A 262 28.99 9.38 25.73
N ALA A 263 28.62 9.31 27.01
CA ALA A 263 29.07 10.22 28.06
C ALA A 263 30.45 9.91 28.65
N THR A 264 31.05 8.77 28.35
CA THR A 264 32.31 8.29 28.95
C THR A 264 33.40 8.10 27.91
N ILE A 265 33.19 8.56 26.68
CA ILE A 265 34.20 8.54 25.62
C ILE A 265 35.36 9.44 26.08
N PRO A 266 36.61 8.96 26.10
CA PRO A 266 37.76 9.79 26.39
C PRO A 266 37.91 10.93 25.37
N GLU A 267 38.15 12.15 25.85
CA GLU A 267 38.35 13.33 25.00
C GLU A 267 39.46 13.09 23.97
N ASP A 268 40.58 12.51 24.42
CA ASP A 268 41.79 12.33 23.61
C ASP A 268 41.60 11.43 22.38
N ILE A 269 40.66 10.48 22.41
CA ILE A 269 40.35 9.63 21.26
C ILE A 269 39.70 10.48 20.16
N ILE A 270 38.70 11.29 20.54
CA ILE A 270 37.96 12.14 19.61
C ILE A 270 38.89 13.22 19.05
N VAL A 271 39.70 13.83 19.91
CA VAL A 271 40.70 14.83 19.51
C VAL A 271 41.72 14.24 18.55
N GLN A 272 42.22 13.03 18.82
CA GLN A 272 43.19 12.37 17.93
C GLN A 272 42.57 12.02 16.56
N ASP A 273 41.35 11.50 16.53
CA ASP A 273 40.63 11.25 15.28
C ASP A 273 40.45 12.54 14.47
N LEU A 274 40.07 13.63 15.14
CA LEU A 274 39.90 14.93 14.51
C LEU A 274 41.24 15.45 13.95
N MET A 275 42.33 15.37 14.72
CA MET A 275 43.68 15.76 14.28
C MET A 275 44.16 14.96 13.05
N ASN A 276 43.69 13.71 12.87
CA ASN A 276 44.03 12.90 11.70
C ASN A 276 43.19 13.27 10.46
N VAL A 277 41.93 13.66 10.65
CA VAL A 277 41.01 13.99 9.55
C VAL A 277 41.25 15.40 9.02
N LEU A 278 41.46 16.39 9.90
CA LEU A 278 41.58 17.81 9.54
C LEU A 278 42.66 18.14 8.48
N PRO A 279 43.82 17.46 8.43
CA PRO A 279 44.82 17.72 7.39
C PRO A 279 44.48 17.07 6.03
N ALA A 280 43.79 15.93 6.06
CA ALA A 280 43.55 15.09 4.89
C ALA A 280 42.30 15.47 4.10
N PHE A 281 41.28 16.06 4.73
CA PHE A 281 40.00 16.30 4.07
C PHE A 281 40.06 17.43 3.04
N ASP A 282 39.35 17.23 1.93
CA ASP A 282 39.26 18.21 0.84
C ASP A 282 37.96 19.03 0.90
N PHE A 283 38.01 20.26 0.38
CA PHE A 283 36.85 21.16 0.23
C PHE A 283 35.78 20.60 -0.71
N SER A 284 36.19 19.75 -1.66
CA SER A 284 35.29 19.07 -2.61
C SER A 284 34.86 17.66 -2.18
N GLU A 285 35.25 17.22 -0.99
CA GLU A 285 34.90 15.89 -0.48
C GLU A 285 33.48 15.85 0.12
N PHE A 286 32.78 14.73 -0.10
CA PHE A 286 31.48 14.44 0.49
C PHE A 286 31.61 13.31 1.52
N PRO A 287 31.64 13.63 2.82
CA PRO A 287 31.71 12.62 3.87
C PRO A 287 30.52 11.67 3.82
N GLN A 288 30.75 10.38 4.05
CA GLN A 288 29.68 9.36 3.99
C GLN A 288 28.62 9.57 5.07
N HIS A 289 29.02 10.11 6.23
CA HIS A 289 28.16 10.38 7.38
C HIS A 289 27.43 11.74 7.31
N LEU A 290 27.56 12.46 6.20
CA LEU A 290 26.89 13.73 5.95
C LEU A 290 25.47 13.52 5.39
N TRP A 291 24.48 14.08 6.07
CA TRP A 291 23.08 14.08 5.67
C TRP A 291 22.56 15.50 5.46
N PHE A 292 21.47 15.63 4.71
CA PHE A 292 20.81 16.91 4.40
C PHE A 292 19.38 16.93 4.93
N GLU A 293 18.82 18.11 5.18
CA GLU A 293 17.40 18.17 5.52
C GLU A 293 16.50 17.79 4.33
N PRO A 294 15.35 17.11 4.57
CA PRO A 294 14.46 16.63 3.51
C PRO A 294 13.98 17.72 2.56
N ASP A 295 13.79 18.94 3.07
CA ASP A 295 13.29 20.10 2.33
C ASP A 295 14.40 20.95 1.69
N SER A 296 15.66 20.58 1.88
CA SER A 296 16.78 21.31 1.27
C SER A 296 16.71 21.18 -0.26
N ARG A 297 16.63 22.32 -0.96
CA ARG A 297 16.57 22.35 -2.43
C ARG A 297 17.88 21.79 -3.00
N ALA A 298 17.79 20.60 -3.59
CA ALA A 298 18.79 19.95 -4.44
C ALA A 298 20.26 20.13 -3.98
N PRO A 299 20.81 19.24 -3.13
CA PRO A 299 22.23 19.27 -2.77
C PRO A 299 23.17 19.02 -3.98
N PHE A 300 22.63 18.64 -5.13
CA PHE A 300 23.36 18.28 -6.35
C PHE A 300 23.32 19.36 -7.44
N SER A 301 22.98 20.61 -7.14
CA SER A 301 23.17 21.70 -8.10
C SER A 301 24.67 21.90 -8.36
N SER A 302 25.19 21.22 -9.38
CA SER A 302 26.57 21.33 -9.83
C SER A 302 26.82 22.73 -10.39
N SER A 303 27.15 23.69 -9.54
CA SER A 303 27.91 24.86 -10.00
C SER A 303 29.37 24.45 -10.19
N SER A 304 29.63 23.47 -11.06
CA SER A 304 30.99 23.02 -11.36
C SER A 304 31.53 23.85 -12.52
N THR A 305 32.66 24.51 -12.34
CA THR A 305 33.51 24.92 -13.48
C THR A 305 34.36 23.74 -14.00
N ASN A 306 34.45 22.61 -13.27
CA ASN A 306 35.37 21.50 -13.58
C ASN A 306 34.85 20.06 -13.26
N GLY A 307 33.53 19.82 -13.17
CA GLY A 307 32.99 18.46 -12.95
C GLY A 307 33.15 17.88 -11.54
N LYS A 308 33.68 18.64 -10.56
CA LYS A 308 33.68 18.28 -9.13
C LYS A 308 32.49 18.94 -8.43
N SER A 309 31.77 18.16 -7.62
CA SER A 309 30.72 18.68 -6.72
C SER A 309 31.38 19.30 -5.49
N TYR A 310 30.99 20.51 -5.11
CA TYR A 310 31.49 21.12 -3.87
C TYR A 310 30.75 20.57 -2.66
N GLY A 311 31.48 20.32 -1.56
CA GLY A 311 30.89 19.92 -0.29
C GLY A 311 29.95 20.99 0.29
N PRO A 312 29.17 20.67 1.33
CA PRO A 312 28.20 21.58 1.94
C PRO A 312 28.86 22.84 2.52
N TRP A 313 30.15 22.75 2.86
CA TRP A 313 30.98 23.86 3.34
C TRP A 313 31.14 24.98 2.32
N ALA A 314 30.84 24.73 1.04
CA ALA A 314 30.99 25.71 -0.02
C ALA A 314 29.70 26.48 -0.35
N GLN A 315 28.56 26.01 0.17
CA GLN A 315 27.24 26.46 -0.29
C GLN A 315 26.51 27.16 0.86
N LEU A 316 26.32 28.47 0.71
CA LEU A 316 25.56 29.29 1.65
C LEU A 316 24.09 28.84 1.68
N GLY A 317 23.56 28.53 2.87
CA GLY A 317 22.15 28.23 3.09
C GLY A 317 21.75 26.75 3.06
N LEU A 318 22.70 25.81 2.93
CA LEU A 318 22.43 24.38 3.09
C LEU A 318 22.49 23.97 4.57
N SER A 319 21.40 23.39 5.07
CA SER A 319 21.35 22.73 6.38
C SER A 319 21.74 21.25 6.25
N PHE A 320 22.80 20.85 6.93
CA PHE A 320 23.30 19.47 6.97
C PHE A 320 23.48 19.01 8.42
N PHE A 321 23.57 17.71 8.60
CA PHE A 321 23.80 17.09 9.92
C PHE A 321 24.65 15.83 9.77
N THR A 322 25.22 15.38 10.88
CA THR A 322 25.95 14.11 10.94
C THR A 322 25.11 13.03 11.62
N ALA A 323 25.25 11.80 11.15
CA ALA A 323 24.67 10.62 11.78
C ALA A 323 25.62 9.42 11.65
N ALA A 324 25.49 8.45 12.56
CA ALA A 324 26.46 7.35 12.65
C ALA A 324 26.42 6.38 11.46
N LEU A 325 25.30 6.31 10.73
CA LEU A 325 25.19 5.52 9.51
C LEU A 325 25.41 6.38 8.26
N PRO A 326 25.98 5.82 7.19
CA PRO A 326 26.12 6.52 5.92
C PRO A 326 24.79 7.00 5.35
N ASN A 327 24.83 8.13 4.65
CA ASN A 327 23.70 8.66 3.90
C ASN A 327 23.19 7.67 2.86
N GLY A 328 21.87 7.62 2.67
CA GLY A 328 21.19 6.69 1.78
C GLY A 328 20.94 5.30 2.38
N THR A 329 21.31 5.07 3.66
CA THR A 329 20.91 3.85 4.36
C THR A 329 19.40 3.82 4.59
N THR A 330 18.76 2.71 4.23
CA THR A 330 17.31 2.51 4.36
C THR A 330 17.00 1.22 5.10
N THR A 331 15.88 1.18 5.82
CA THR A 331 15.53 0.07 6.73
C THR A 331 14.51 -0.91 6.13
N GLY A 332 14.25 -0.80 4.82
CA GLY A 332 13.29 -1.64 4.12
C GLY A 332 11.86 -1.44 4.64
N VAL A 333 11.18 -2.49 5.10
CA VAL A 333 9.84 -2.39 5.69
C VAL A 333 9.81 -1.90 7.13
N LEU A 334 10.94 -1.93 7.83
CA LEU A 334 11.03 -1.51 9.23
C LEU A 334 11.06 0.00 9.32
N ARG A 335 10.36 0.57 10.31
CA ARG A 335 10.44 2.00 10.65
C ARG A 335 11.34 2.17 11.85
N GLN A 336 12.52 2.72 11.64
CA GLN A 336 13.49 2.97 12.72
C GLN A 336 13.98 4.42 12.67
N ARG A 337 14.51 4.88 13.79
CA ARG A 337 15.07 6.21 13.97
C ARG A 337 16.58 6.14 14.14
N LEU A 338 17.26 7.24 13.83
CA LEU A 338 18.71 7.37 13.95
C LEU A 338 19.07 8.69 14.65
N MET A 339 20.09 8.68 15.51
CA MET A 339 20.58 9.89 16.15
C MET A 339 21.25 10.78 15.10
N ARG A 340 21.00 12.08 15.20
CA ARG A 340 21.72 13.10 14.43
C ARG A 340 22.20 14.26 15.30
N LEU A 341 23.30 14.86 14.87
CA LEU A 341 23.86 16.09 15.41
C LEU A 341 23.89 17.14 14.31
N ASN A 342 23.19 18.25 14.54
CA ASN A 342 23.17 19.40 13.63
C ASN A 342 23.91 20.55 14.32
N SER A 343 24.92 21.13 13.67
CA SER A 343 25.69 22.23 14.24
C SER A 343 25.67 23.44 13.32
N THR A 344 25.53 24.62 13.92
CA THR A 344 25.61 25.90 13.24
C THR A 344 26.70 26.73 13.88
N VAL A 345 27.54 27.36 13.06
CA VAL A 345 28.71 28.12 13.50
C VAL A 345 28.58 29.56 13.01
N GLU A 346 28.70 30.51 13.93
CA GLU A 346 28.68 31.95 13.65
C GLU A 346 29.91 32.60 14.28
N CYS A 347 30.78 33.20 13.46
CA CYS A 347 32.00 33.86 13.94
C CYS A 347 31.98 35.35 13.59
N ASN A 348 32.03 36.20 14.61
CA ASN A 348 31.96 37.65 14.50
C ASN A 348 33.33 38.29 14.81
N ASN A 349 33.63 39.41 14.14
CA ASN A 349 34.80 40.23 14.50
C ASN A 349 34.48 41.04 15.76
N VAL A 350 35.33 40.95 16.77
CA VAL A 350 35.18 41.72 18.01
C VAL A 350 36.42 42.56 18.26
N SER A 351 36.31 43.60 19.09
CA SER A 351 37.48 44.38 19.48
C SER A 351 38.40 43.54 20.38
N SER A 352 39.71 43.78 20.35
CA SER A 352 40.66 43.06 21.20
C SER A 352 40.39 43.24 22.71
N SER A 353 39.76 44.35 23.10
CA SER A 353 39.27 44.57 24.46
C SER A 353 38.13 43.64 24.90
N ALA A 354 37.44 42.99 23.96
CA ALA A 354 36.38 42.02 24.25
C ALA A 354 36.93 40.63 24.58
N PHE A 355 38.22 40.36 24.33
CA PHE A 355 38.85 39.12 24.77
C PHE A 355 38.86 39.06 26.31
N PRO A 356 38.34 37.99 26.92
CA PRO A 356 38.20 37.92 28.37
C PRO A 356 39.57 37.87 29.06
N SER A 357 39.72 38.64 30.14
CA SER A 357 40.95 38.66 30.95
C SER A 357 41.16 37.35 31.72
N MET A 358 40.05 36.72 32.16
CA MET A 358 40.01 35.35 32.67
C MET A 358 38.95 34.58 31.90
N CYS A 359 39.28 33.38 31.43
CA CYS A 359 38.32 32.53 30.74
C CYS A 359 37.29 31.98 31.73
N SER A 360 36.01 32.21 31.48
CA SER A 360 34.92 31.81 32.40
C SER A 360 34.69 30.30 32.40
N GLY A 361 34.46 29.66 33.55
CA GLY A 361 34.10 28.24 33.61
C GLY A 361 34.72 27.50 34.80
N GLU A 362 34.34 26.23 34.99
CA GLU A 362 34.92 25.35 36.01
C GLU A 362 36.29 24.80 35.59
N ASP A 363 36.41 24.35 34.34
CA ASP A 363 37.67 23.92 33.70
C ASP A 363 37.71 24.42 32.24
N PRO A 364 37.84 25.74 32.01
CA PRO A 364 37.84 26.29 30.67
C PRO A 364 39.12 25.93 29.91
N PHE A 365 39.05 25.84 28.58
CA PHE A 365 40.25 25.62 27.77
C PHE A 365 40.91 26.94 27.41
N THR A 366 42.18 27.10 27.80
CA THR A 366 42.99 28.27 27.48
C THR A 366 44.30 27.85 26.85
N ALA A 367 44.71 28.53 25.78
CA ALA A 367 46.01 28.35 25.16
C ALA A 367 46.63 29.70 24.81
N SER A 368 47.94 29.85 25.03
CA SER A 368 48.68 31.06 24.70
C SER A 368 50.03 30.68 24.10
N TYR A 369 50.33 31.21 22.92
CA TYR A 369 51.56 30.90 22.20
C TYR A 369 52.23 32.18 21.72
N THR A 370 53.54 32.29 21.95
CA THR A 370 54.32 33.49 21.61
C THR A 370 55.60 33.11 20.89
N TRP A 371 55.75 33.49 19.62
CA TRP A 371 56.97 33.26 18.84
C TRP A 371 57.81 34.54 18.75
N ASP A 372 59.04 34.49 19.30
CA ASP A 372 60.15 35.44 19.08
C ASP A 372 59.77 36.93 18.95
N ARG A 373 58.76 37.38 19.70
CA ARG A 373 58.19 38.75 19.67
C ARG A 373 57.62 39.19 18.31
N GLN A 374 57.18 38.25 17.49
CA GLN A 374 56.54 38.52 16.19
C GLN A 374 55.06 38.16 16.20
N LEU A 375 54.66 37.09 16.90
CA LEU A 375 53.29 36.58 16.90
C LEU A 375 52.85 36.19 18.31
N ASN A 376 51.66 36.64 18.71
CA ASN A 376 50.98 36.23 19.93
C ASN A 376 49.58 35.71 19.58
N ILE A 377 49.28 34.47 19.98
CA ILE A 377 47.98 33.84 19.81
C ILE A 377 47.43 33.49 21.18
N ARG A 378 46.21 33.96 21.47
CA ARG A 378 45.48 33.64 22.69
C ARG A 378 44.14 33.01 22.34
N VAL A 379 43.81 31.91 22.99
CA VAL A 379 42.55 31.18 22.82
C VAL A 379 41.90 30.99 24.18
N CYS A 380 40.61 31.28 24.27
CA CYS A 380 39.79 31.02 25.44
C CYS A 380 38.47 30.39 25.01
N VAL A 381 38.19 29.20 25.52
CA VAL A 381 36.90 28.52 25.38
C VAL A 381 36.31 28.37 26.78
N PRO A 382 35.29 29.17 27.13
CA PRO A 382 34.66 29.06 28.42
C PRO A 382 33.89 27.74 28.58
N GLY A 383 33.67 27.34 29.85
CA GLY A 383 32.91 26.15 30.20
C GLY A 383 33.71 25.12 31.00
N GLN A 384 33.34 23.85 30.85
CA GLN A 384 33.98 22.73 31.53
C GLN A 384 34.47 21.72 30.51
N ARG A 385 35.78 21.73 30.25
CA ARG A 385 36.48 20.75 29.43
C ARG A 385 36.41 19.38 30.10
N GLY A 386 36.31 18.33 29.30
CA GLY A 386 36.30 16.96 29.80
C GLY A 386 34.96 16.50 30.35
N SER A 387 33.87 17.27 30.12
CA SER A 387 32.53 17.00 30.64
C SER A 387 31.53 16.81 29.51
N TYR A 388 30.82 15.69 29.52
CA TYR A 388 29.80 15.37 28.52
C TYR A 388 28.63 16.36 28.57
N PRO A 389 28.34 17.11 27.49
CA PRO A 389 27.44 18.26 27.54
C PRO A 389 25.95 17.90 27.42
N TRP A 390 25.60 16.63 27.18
CA TRP A 390 24.20 16.21 26.94
C TRP A 390 23.59 15.52 28.16
N HIS A 391 22.27 15.65 28.31
CA HIS A 391 21.50 14.85 29.25
C HIS A 391 21.21 13.45 28.68
N ASN A 392 21.04 12.47 29.56
CA ASN A 392 20.78 11.07 29.23
C ASN A 392 19.32 10.80 28.78
N THR A 393 18.78 11.58 27.84
CA THR A 393 17.43 11.41 27.29
C THR A 393 17.47 11.27 25.77
N ARG A 394 16.43 10.69 25.15
CA ARG A 394 16.30 10.63 23.69
C ARG A 394 15.58 11.83 23.07
N ASN A 395 15.05 12.74 23.89
CA ASN A 395 14.40 13.94 23.39
C ASN A 395 15.42 14.89 22.76
N ARG A 396 14.91 15.78 21.90
CA ARG A 396 15.71 16.84 21.30
C ARG A 396 16.37 17.67 22.41
N GLN A 397 17.65 17.94 22.25
CA GLN A 397 18.43 18.80 23.13
C GLN A 397 19.27 19.75 22.27
N GLU A 398 19.58 20.91 22.84
CA GLU A 398 20.38 21.94 22.19
C GLU A 398 21.40 22.47 23.19
N ILE A 399 22.63 22.64 22.72
CA ILE A 399 23.74 23.24 23.46
C ILE A 399 24.31 24.40 22.66
N SER A 400 24.86 25.38 23.36
CA SER A 400 25.58 26.51 22.77
C SER A 400 26.95 26.64 23.42
N GLU A 401 27.99 26.65 22.59
CA GLU A 401 29.37 26.83 23.01
C GLU A 401 29.91 28.13 22.38
N GLU A 402 30.78 28.83 23.10
CA GLU A 402 31.46 30.02 22.57
C GLU A 402 32.98 29.86 22.66
N ALA A 403 33.71 30.52 21.77
CA ALA A 403 35.17 30.54 21.76
C ALA A 403 35.70 31.91 21.33
N PHE A 404 36.76 32.36 21.99
CA PHE A 404 37.48 33.58 21.68
C PHE A 404 38.88 33.25 21.16
N ILE A 405 39.24 33.84 20.04
CA ILE A 405 40.57 33.71 19.42
C ILE A 405 41.10 35.11 19.19
N ASP A 406 42.25 35.42 19.76
CA ASP A 406 42.95 36.69 19.59
C ASP A 406 44.32 36.46 18.98
N VAL A 407 44.60 37.16 17.88
CA VAL A 407 45.86 37.07 17.16
C VAL A 407 46.43 38.48 17.04
N ALA A 408 47.65 38.66 17.55
CA ALA A 408 48.36 39.92 17.50
C ALA A 408 49.78 39.70 16.95
N SER A 409 50.12 40.41 15.87
CA SER A 409 51.51 40.65 15.48
C SER A 409 52.13 41.66 16.42
N LEU A 410 53.33 41.35 16.87
CA LEU A 410 54.17 42.19 17.72
C LEU A 410 55.26 42.93 16.92
N ASP A 411 55.39 42.63 15.63
CA ASP A 411 56.36 43.24 14.72
C ASP A 411 55.71 44.44 13.99
N ALA A 412 56.17 45.66 14.28
CA ALA A 412 55.64 46.91 13.73
C ALA A 412 56.13 47.21 12.30
N SER A 413 56.98 46.34 11.74
CA SER A 413 57.68 46.54 10.46
C SER A 413 56.91 46.01 9.23
N THR A 414 55.94 45.11 9.42
CA THR A 414 55.05 44.65 8.36
C THR A 414 53.90 45.65 8.15
N ARG A 415 53.88 46.29 6.98
CA ARG A 415 52.91 47.33 6.56
C ARG A 415 51.43 46.86 6.49
N ASP A 416 51.10 45.65 6.91
CA ASP A 416 49.74 45.11 6.86
C ASP A 416 49.04 45.29 8.21
N THR A 417 48.37 46.43 8.38
CA THR A 417 47.50 46.76 9.53
C THR A 417 46.29 45.82 9.71
N ASN A 418 46.13 44.82 8.85
CA ASN A 418 44.99 43.89 8.81
C ASN A 418 45.27 42.52 9.46
N PHE A 419 46.44 42.34 10.08
CA PHE A 419 46.83 41.07 10.69
C PHE A 419 46.26 40.85 12.10
N ASN A 420 46.07 41.92 12.87
CA ASN A 420 45.57 41.79 14.24
C ASN A 420 44.05 41.64 14.23
N PHE A 421 43.55 40.54 14.78
CA PHE A 421 42.12 40.29 14.85
C PHE A 421 41.73 39.54 16.10
N THR A 422 40.50 39.77 16.54
CA THR A 422 39.88 39.02 17.64
C THR A 422 38.54 38.49 17.15
N ARG A 423 38.32 37.17 17.26
CA ARG A 423 37.09 36.51 16.85
C ARG A 423 36.36 35.97 18.05
N GLN A 424 35.04 36.14 18.02
CA GLN A 424 34.10 35.42 18.87
C GLN A 424 33.30 34.47 17.99
N CYS A 425 33.45 33.17 18.21
CA CYS A 425 32.69 32.14 17.51
C CYS A 425 31.66 31.52 18.45
N ASN A 426 30.39 31.52 18.04
CA ASN A 426 29.30 30.84 18.72
C ASN A 426 28.88 29.62 17.90
N VAL A 427 28.81 28.46 18.55
CA VAL A 427 28.39 27.20 17.94
C VAL A 427 27.15 26.70 18.65
N ARG A 428 26.06 26.53 17.91
CA ARG A 428 24.86 25.86 18.41
C ARG A 428 24.77 24.48 17.84
N THR A 429 24.73 23.48 18.70
CA THR A 429 24.59 22.08 18.32
C THR A 429 23.28 21.52 18.87
N VAL A 430 22.50 20.90 17.98
CA VAL A 430 21.24 20.24 18.29
C VAL A 430 21.41 18.74 18.13
N ARG A 431 21.11 17.98 19.18
CA ARG A 431 21.04 16.52 19.17
C ARG A 431 19.59 16.09 19.17
N GLY A 432 19.25 15.14 18.33
CA GLY A 432 17.95 14.49 18.37
C GLY A 432 17.89 13.30 17.44
N TYR A 433 16.68 12.87 17.13
CA TYR A 433 16.46 11.71 16.26
C TYR A 433 15.63 12.11 15.05
N PHE A 434 15.78 11.34 13.98
CA PHE A 434 14.97 11.45 12.77
C PHE A 434 14.55 10.05 12.29
N GLU A 435 13.45 9.97 11.55
CA GLU A 435 13.00 8.71 10.93
C GLU A 435 13.86 8.39 9.71
N MET A 436 14.39 7.17 9.65
CA MET A 436 15.17 6.70 8.49
C MET A 436 14.27 6.43 7.27
N GLY A 437 14.88 6.45 6.08
CA GLY A 437 14.20 6.04 4.85
C GLY A 437 13.75 4.59 4.91
N ASN A 438 12.48 4.36 4.63
CA ASN A 438 11.81 3.06 4.63
C ASN A 438 10.71 3.01 3.55
N TYR A 439 10.11 1.85 3.33
CA TYR A 439 9.11 1.65 2.28
C TYR A 439 7.90 2.60 2.41
N ARG A 440 7.58 3.09 3.62
CA ARG A 440 6.40 3.93 3.88
C ARG A 440 6.62 5.40 3.54
N ASN A 441 7.86 5.89 3.64
CA ASN A 441 8.21 7.28 3.32
C ASN A 441 8.97 7.36 1.98
N ASP A 442 8.67 6.45 1.05
CA ASP A 442 9.30 6.37 -0.28
C ASP A 442 10.83 6.31 -0.22
N PHE A 443 11.37 5.63 0.79
CA PHE A 443 12.80 5.50 1.06
C PHE A 443 13.50 6.84 1.37
N LYS A 444 12.76 7.88 1.77
CA LYS A 444 13.30 9.20 2.14
C LYS A 444 13.29 9.37 3.65
N HIS A 445 14.34 9.93 4.23
CA HIS A 445 14.38 10.21 5.66
C HIS A 445 13.48 11.40 6.06
N GLY A 446 13.05 11.43 7.32
CA GLY A 446 12.22 12.48 7.89
C GLY A 446 13.01 13.64 8.53
N PRO A 447 12.31 14.68 9.01
CA PRO A 447 12.91 15.82 9.71
C PRO A 447 13.31 15.47 11.15
N LEU A 448 13.85 16.47 11.88
CA LEU A 448 14.08 16.36 13.32
C LEU A 448 12.78 16.03 14.05
N LEU A 449 12.86 15.13 15.01
CA LEU A 449 11.79 14.89 15.97
C LEU A 449 12.03 15.74 17.22
N ASP A 450 11.02 16.48 17.65
CA ASP A 450 11.08 17.29 18.87
C ASP A 450 11.11 16.41 20.13
N ASN A 451 10.15 15.48 20.20
CA ASN A 451 10.03 14.55 21.31
C ASN A 451 10.20 13.10 20.83
N TRP A 452 10.80 12.28 21.69
CA TRP A 452 10.69 10.83 21.58
C TRP A 452 9.35 10.39 22.20
N GLU A 453 8.24 10.86 21.64
CA GLU A 453 6.88 10.49 22.07
C GLU A 453 6.55 9.09 21.56
N GLU A 454 6.22 8.14 22.44
CA GLU A 454 5.84 6.80 21.98
C GLU A 454 5.04 5.95 22.97
N ALA A 455 3.95 5.35 22.47
CA ALA A 455 3.26 4.24 23.11
C ALA A 455 4.17 3.01 23.21
N GLY A 456 3.91 2.14 24.20
CA GLY A 456 4.73 0.96 24.49
C GLY A 456 4.99 0.05 23.29
N PRO A 457 6.06 -0.77 23.32
CA PRO A 457 6.53 -1.55 22.17
C PRO A 457 5.64 -2.75 21.81
N TYR A 458 4.66 -3.05 22.67
CA TYR A 458 3.55 -4.00 22.41
C TYR A 458 2.19 -3.31 22.47
N SER A 459 2.14 -1.99 22.34
CA SER A 459 0.87 -1.37 22.01
C SER A 459 0.43 -1.96 20.66
N ASP A 460 -0.86 -2.25 20.53
CA ASP A 460 -1.47 -2.69 19.26
C ASP A 460 -1.28 -1.64 18.13
N LYS A 461 -0.64 -0.51 18.43
CA LYS A 461 -0.37 0.66 17.58
C LYS A 461 1.10 1.11 17.63
N SER A 462 2.05 0.21 17.87
CA SER A 462 3.48 0.54 17.82
C SER A 462 3.84 1.08 16.43
N GLU A 463 4.23 2.35 16.33
CA GLU A 463 4.51 2.97 15.03
C GLU A 463 5.94 2.76 14.49
N TYR A 464 6.89 2.42 15.38
CA TYR A 464 8.32 2.23 15.07
C TYR A 464 8.86 0.92 15.66
N ASN A 465 9.81 0.30 14.96
CA ASN A 465 10.54 -0.91 15.33
C ASN A 465 11.92 -0.59 15.91
N ASP A 466 12.05 0.48 16.69
CA ASP A 466 13.34 0.78 17.30
C ASP A 466 13.74 -0.29 18.31
N TRP A 467 15.02 -0.66 18.30
CA TRP A 467 15.55 -1.60 19.26
C TRP A 467 15.41 -1.07 20.69
N LEU A 468 14.91 -1.94 21.56
CA LEU A 468 14.83 -1.67 22.99
C LEU A 468 15.72 -2.65 23.76
N PRO A 469 16.60 -2.11 24.62
CA PRO A 469 17.41 -2.96 25.47
C PRO A 469 16.56 -3.82 26.41
N ARG A 470 17.08 -5.00 26.79
CA ARG A 470 16.40 -5.96 27.68
C ARG A 470 16.09 -5.42 29.07
N ILE A 471 16.76 -4.35 29.50
CA ILE A 471 16.48 -3.67 30.77
C ILE A 471 15.10 -3.05 30.83
N TRP A 472 14.51 -2.71 29.68
CA TRP A 472 13.18 -2.13 29.61
C TRP A 472 12.10 -3.22 29.54
N ARG A 473 12.20 -4.29 30.32
CA ARG A 473 11.11 -5.29 30.48
C ARG A 473 10.42 -5.06 31.82
N ASP A 474 9.09 -5.15 31.82
CA ASP A 474 8.26 -5.24 33.03
C ASP A 474 8.77 -6.41 33.89
N GLU A 475 8.84 -6.28 35.22
CA GLU A 475 9.17 -7.39 36.15
C GLU A 475 10.59 -7.99 36.11
N ASN A 476 11.61 -7.26 35.64
CA ASN A 476 13.00 -7.71 35.78
C ASN A 476 13.35 -8.01 37.26
N ARG A 477 13.52 -9.28 37.62
CA ARG A 477 13.75 -9.74 39.00
C ARG A 477 15.14 -10.35 39.15
N PHE A 478 15.89 -9.89 40.15
CA PHE A 478 17.17 -10.47 40.55
C PHE A 478 16.95 -11.58 41.60
N GLN A 479 17.49 -12.77 41.37
CA GLN A 479 17.45 -13.86 42.37
C GLN A 479 18.86 -14.45 42.56
N ARG A 480 19.31 -14.50 43.81
CA ARG A 480 20.59 -15.12 44.20
C ARG A 480 20.38 -16.62 44.39
N LEU A 481 21.10 -17.44 43.64
CA LEU A 481 21.01 -18.90 43.70
C LEU A 481 22.38 -19.45 44.11
N GLY A 482 22.52 -19.80 45.39
CA GLY A 482 23.77 -20.30 45.95
C GLY A 482 24.90 -19.26 45.91
N SER A 483 26.07 -19.65 45.39
CA SER A 483 27.22 -18.75 45.21
C SER A 483 27.14 -17.86 43.97
N GLY A 484 26.11 -18.01 43.13
CA GLY A 484 25.96 -17.29 41.86
C GLY A 484 24.69 -16.45 41.74
N TRP A 485 24.67 -15.57 40.74
CA TRP A 485 23.53 -14.76 40.35
C TRP A 485 22.90 -15.36 39.09
N SER A 486 21.58 -15.55 39.05
CA SER A 486 20.86 -16.01 37.85
C SER A 486 19.71 -15.07 37.53
N LEU A 487 19.61 -14.63 36.26
CA LEU A 487 18.56 -13.73 35.79
C LEU A 487 17.42 -14.51 35.15
N TRP A 488 16.21 -14.23 35.61
CA TRP A 488 14.99 -14.68 34.97
C TRP A 488 14.34 -13.48 34.28
N TRP A 489 14.49 -13.40 32.96
CA TRP A 489 13.83 -12.39 32.14
C TRP A 489 12.35 -12.79 31.97
N ARG A 490 11.49 -12.36 32.89
CA ARG A 490 10.02 -12.47 32.74
C ARG A 490 9.43 -11.08 32.56
N GLY A 491 8.41 -10.99 31.73
CA GLY A 491 7.67 -9.76 31.45
C GLY A 491 7.86 -9.19 30.04
N ARG A 492 7.00 -8.23 29.71
CA ARG A 492 6.92 -7.57 28.40
C ARG A 492 7.92 -6.41 28.36
N TYR A 493 8.70 -6.26 27.28
CA TYR A 493 9.25 -4.96 26.91
C TYR A 493 8.23 -3.82 27.12
N ARG A 494 8.64 -2.80 27.87
CA ARG A 494 8.04 -1.47 27.96
C ARG A 494 9.03 -0.44 27.39
N ARG A 495 8.59 0.78 27.14
CA ARG A 495 9.47 1.88 26.72
C ARG A 495 9.85 2.75 27.94
N PRO A 496 11.04 3.39 27.93
CA PRO A 496 11.39 4.40 28.93
C PRO A 496 10.32 5.50 28.98
N SER A 497 9.86 5.84 30.17
CA SER A 497 8.97 6.96 30.46
C SER A 497 9.75 8.15 31.02
N ALA A 498 9.17 9.34 30.96
CA ALA A 498 9.79 10.55 31.53
C ALA A 498 9.98 10.46 33.06
N GLN A 499 9.29 9.52 33.72
CA GLN A 499 9.35 9.29 35.15
C GLN A 499 10.42 8.25 35.53
N ASP A 500 10.95 7.48 34.59
CA ASP A 500 11.98 6.48 34.86
C ASP A 500 13.31 7.18 35.20
N LYS A 501 13.80 6.99 36.42
CA LYS A 501 15.12 7.45 36.82
C LYS A 501 16.15 6.39 36.46
N LEU A 502 17.38 6.80 36.18
CA LEU A 502 18.50 5.87 35.96
C LEU A 502 18.71 4.93 37.16
N SER A 503 18.33 5.37 38.37
CA SER A 503 18.33 4.58 39.61
C SER A 503 17.27 3.48 39.65
N ASP A 504 16.21 3.58 38.86
CA ASP A 504 15.10 2.62 38.84
C ASP A 504 15.42 1.41 37.94
N ILE A 505 16.51 1.50 37.18
CA ILE A 505 17.06 0.41 36.36
C ILE A 505 17.90 -0.48 37.29
N PRO A 506 17.63 -1.80 37.37
CA PRO A 506 18.46 -2.71 38.16
C PRO A 506 19.92 -2.62 37.71
N SER A 507 20.81 -2.11 38.57
CA SER A 507 22.24 -2.04 38.30
C SER A 507 22.81 -3.46 38.16
N TRP A 508 23.33 -3.78 36.98
CA TRP A 508 23.80 -5.11 36.62
C TRP A 508 25.32 -5.22 36.86
N PRO A 509 25.84 -6.28 37.50
CA PRO A 509 27.26 -6.60 37.40
C PRO A 509 27.55 -7.14 36.00
N ILE A 510 28.14 -6.30 35.14
CA ILE A 510 28.64 -6.73 33.83
C ILE A 510 29.87 -7.62 34.09
N PRO A 511 29.88 -8.89 33.64
CA PRO A 511 31.07 -9.72 33.73
C PRO A 511 32.27 -9.02 33.12
N ASP A 512 33.43 -9.05 33.78
CA ASP A 512 34.63 -8.32 33.36
C ASP A 512 35.01 -8.56 31.88
N TYR A 513 34.73 -9.76 31.34
CA TYR A 513 34.99 -10.09 29.92
C TYR A 513 34.12 -9.31 28.92
N MET A 514 33.01 -8.71 29.34
CA MET A 514 32.14 -7.87 28.51
C MET A 514 32.50 -6.38 28.61
N GLN A 515 33.31 -5.99 29.59
CA GLN A 515 33.84 -4.63 29.72
C GLN A 515 35.03 -4.48 28.76
N LYS A 516 34.79 -3.92 27.58
CA LYS A 516 35.88 -3.58 26.65
C LYS A 516 36.29 -2.14 26.90
N PRO A 517 37.37 -1.83 27.62
CA PRO A 517 37.78 -0.45 27.84
C PRO A 517 37.97 0.27 26.51
N TRP A 518 37.78 1.60 26.50
CA TRP A 518 38.14 2.42 25.37
C TRP A 518 39.60 2.15 24.95
N PRO A 519 39.91 2.20 23.65
CA PRO A 519 41.26 1.97 23.19
C PRO A 519 42.21 2.95 23.89
N TYR A 520 43.33 2.41 24.39
CA TYR A 520 44.34 3.21 25.07
C TYR A 520 44.90 4.26 24.11
N VAL A 521 44.87 5.52 24.52
CA VAL A 521 45.52 6.62 23.82
C VAL A 521 46.88 6.88 24.48
N PRO A 522 48.00 6.68 23.76
CA PRO A 522 49.31 7.08 24.26
C PRO A 522 49.30 8.58 24.61
N SER A 523 49.94 8.97 25.71
CA SER A 523 50.07 10.37 26.16
C SER A 523 48.74 11.12 26.40
N SER A 524 47.78 10.46 27.04
CA SER A 524 46.59 11.15 27.57
C SER A 524 47.00 12.11 28.69
N ASP A 525 46.66 13.40 28.55
CA ASP A 525 46.99 14.43 29.53
C ASP A 525 46.15 14.27 30.82
N ASP A 526 44.96 13.65 30.72
CA ASP A 526 44.10 13.30 31.84
C ASP A 526 43.11 12.19 31.46
N ALA A 527 43.33 10.98 31.99
CA ALA A 527 42.53 9.80 31.70
C ALA A 527 41.07 9.88 32.20
N ASN A 528 40.73 10.87 33.03
CA ASN A 528 39.38 11.06 33.55
C ASN A 528 38.53 12.01 32.68
N ARG A 529 39.10 12.67 31.67
CA ARG A 529 38.37 13.61 30.80
C ARG A 529 37.50 12.89 29.79
N THR A 530 36.22 13.19 29.81
CA THR A 530 35.22 12.69 28.85
C THR A 530 35.05 13.63 27.66
N ALA A 531 34.33 13.21 26.63
CA ALA A 531 34.07 13.99 25.43
C ALA A 531 33.41 15.33 25.75
N SER A 532 34.13 16.42 25.47
CA SER A 532 33.62 17.79 25.52
C SER A 532 32.62 18.05 24.37
N GLY A 533 31.98 19.22 24.37
CA GLY A 533 31.19 19.67 23.21
C GLY A 533 32.02 19.79 21.93
N PRO A 534 31.38 19.79 20.75
CA PRO A 534 32.09 19.77 19.48
C PRO A 534 32.97 21.00 19.25
N LEU A 535 32.58 22.20 19.71
CA LEU A 535 33.44 23.38 19.60
C LEU A 535 34.67 23.27 20.51
N MET A 536 34.48 22.90 21.78
CA MET A 536 35.58 22.68 22.72
C MET A 536 36.57 21.65 22.17
N THR A 537 36.06 20.52 21.67
CA THR A 537 36.87 19.45 21.06
C THR A 537 37.64 19.94 19.84
N SER A 538 37.02 20.73 18.97
CA SER A 538 37.68 21.37 17.82
C SER A 538 38.81 22.31 18.25
N MET A 539 38.61 23.13 19.29
CA MET A 539 39.62 24.06 19.77
C MET A 539 40.80 23.34 20.46
N VAL A 540 40.52 22.27 21.21
CA VAL A 540 41.56 21.40 21.78
C VAL A 540 42.34 20.69 20.66
N ALA A 541 41.69 20.27 19.58
CA ALA A 541 42.39 19.66 18.45
C ALA A 541 43.29 20.65 17.68
N LEU A 542 42.90 21.92 17.58
CA LEU A 542 43.68 22.95 16.88
C LEU A 542 44.78 23.58 17.74
N PHE A 543 44.53 23.80 19.04
CA PHE A 543 45.40 24.58 19.93
C PHE A 543 45.82 23.84 21.21
N GLY A 544 45.43 22.58 21.42
CA GLY A 544 45.80 21.82 22.60
C GLY A 544 47.28 21.40 22.61
N ALA A 545 47.73 20.78 23.71
CA ALA A 545 49.14 20.40 23.90
C ALA A 545 49.69 19.45 22.82
N ARG A 546 48.81 18.62 22.22
CA ARG A 546 49.13 17.70 21.12
C ARG A 546 48.92 18.29 19.74
N SER A 547 48.48 19.54 19.66
CA SER A 547 48.23 20.20 18.38
C SER A 547 49.53 20.62 17.72
N LEU A 548 49.46 20.83 16.41
CA LEU A 548 50.57 21.30 15.59
C LEU A 548 51.20 22.61 16.13
N ILE A 549 50.35 23.50 16.63
CA ILE A 549 50.74 24.82 17.13
C ILE A 549 51.55 24.67 18.42
N ALA A 550 51.13 23.77 19.31
CA ALA A 550 51.89 23.45 20.52
C ALA A 550 53.23 22.77 20.21
N THR A 551 53.24 21.80 19.28
CA THR A 551 54.47 21.05 18.94
C THR A 551 55.51 21.94 18.27
N THR A 552 55.10 22.85 17.39
CA THR A 552 56.00 23.86 16.77
C THR A 552 56.55 24.85 17.78
N HIS A 553 55.72 25.31 18.72
CA HIS A 553 56.15 26.23 19.77
C HIS A 553 57.14 25.58 20.75
N ALA A 554 56.96 24.30 21.06
CA ALA A 554 57.80 23.56 22.00
C ALA A 554 59.13 23.05 21.41
N SER A 555 59.31 23.10 20.08
CA SER A 555 60.52 22.59 19.42
C SER A 555 61.73 23.51 19.63
N ASN A 556 62.87 22.93 20.00
CA ASN A 556 64.16 23.64 20.08
C ASN A 556 64.73 24.00 18.70
N ASP A 557 64.38 23.24 17.66
CA ASP A 557 64.70 23.55 16.27
C ASP A 557 63.39 23.76 15.50
N SER A 558 62.97 25.02 15.48
CA SER A 558 61.69 25.42 14.92
C SER A 558 61.67 25.32 13.38
N ALA A 559 62.83 25.43 12.72
CA ALA A 559 62.98 25.28 11.28
C ALA A 559 62.79 23.82 10.83
N LEU A 560 63.41 22.87 11.54
CA LEU A 560 63.21 21.44 11.28
C LEU A 560 61.76 21.03 11.53
N ALA A 561 61.17 21.45 12.66
CA ALA A 561 59.77 21.15 12.97
C ALA A 561 58.81 21.68 11.87
N THR A 562 59.04 22.89 11.37
CA THR A 562 58.23 23.47 10.28
C THR A 562 58.39 22.68 8.97
N SER A 563 59.61 22.24 8.66
CA SER A 563 59.89 21.40 7.48
C SER A 563 59.17 20.04 7.55
N GLU A 564 59.25 19.36 8.69
CA GLU A 564 58.58 18.07 8.92
C GLU A 564 57.06 18.18 8.82
N ILE A 565 56.48 19.28 9.29
CA ILE A 565 55.03 19.54 9.23
C ILE A 565 54.54 19.67 7.80
N CYS A 566 55.27 20.44 7.00
CA CYS A 566 54.96 20.60 5.59
C CYS A 566 55.13 19.28 4.81
N GLN A 567 56.23 18.54 5.06
CA GLN A 567 56.49 17.25 4.41
C GLN A 567 55.50 16.16 4.82
N SER A 568 55.04 16.17 6.08
CA SER A 568 54.07 15.19 6.59
C SER A 568 52.64 15.49 6.19
N GLY A 569 52.36 16.68 5.63
CA GLY A 569 51.01 17.09 5.23
C GLY A 569 50.04 17.17 6.42
N ARG A 570 50.54 17.43 7.63
CA ARG A 570 49.75 17.40 8.87
C ARG A 570 49.17 18.75 9.29
N LEU A 571 49.27 19.77 8.43
CA LEU A 571 48.70 21.08 8.68
C LEU A 571 47.15 21.02 8.58
N PRO A 572 46.39 21.35 9.63
CA PRO A 572 44.93 21.36 9.56
C PRO A 572 44.43 22.23 8.42
N PHE A 573 43.40 21.77 7.72
CA PHE A 573 42.80 22.47 6.58
C PHE A 573 43.76 22.72 5.39
N ALA A 574 44.95 22.12 5.35
CA ALA A 574 45.90 22.36 4.26
C ALA A 574 45.35 21.93 2.90
N THR A 575 44.74 20.74 2.85
CA THR A 575 44.08 20.23 1.65
C THR A 575 42.80 21.04 1.36
N TYR A 576 41.98 21.29 2.39
CA TYR A 576 40.74 22.07 2.31
C TYR A 576 40.93 23.51 1.77
N LEU A 577 41.95 24.24 2.20
CA LEU A 577 42.21 25.62 1.77
C LEU A 577 43.09 25.70 0.50
N GLY A 578 43.66 24.57 0.08
CA GLY A 578 44.63 24.45 -0.99
C GLY A 578 46.06 24.62 -0.48
N TYR A 579 46.89 23.57 -0.63
CA TYR A 579 48.26 23.53 -0.12
C TYR A 579 49.16 24.64 -0.70
N ASP A 580 48.87 25.11 -1.92
CA ASP A 580 49.60 26.20 -2.58
C ASP A 580 49.66 27.48 -1.75
N ARG A 581 48.68 27.70 -0.85
CA ARG A 581 48.68 28.85 0.07
C ARG A 581 49.79 28.77 1.12
N TYR A 582 50.23 27.57 1.46
CA TYR A 582 51.23 27.31 2.50
C TYR A 582 52.60 26.94 1.91
N ALA A 583 52.64 26.53 0.64
CA ALA A 583 53.85 26.03 -0.03
C ALA A 583 55.03 27.03 0.01
N ASN A 584 54.76 28.34 -0.02
CA ASN A 584 55.79 29.39 0.03
C ASN A 584 56.37 29.62 1.44
N ASP A 585 55.63 29.26 2.48
CA ASP A 585 56.04 29.41 3.88
C ASP A 585 56.72 28.14 4.42
N CYS A 586 56.73 27.05 3.64
CA CYS A 586 57.35 25.78 3.99
C CYS A 586 58.85 25.75 3.61
N PRO A 587 59.77 25.60 4.58
CA PRO A 587 61.21 25.56 4.31
C PRO A 587 61.60 24.28 3.55
N GLY A 588 62.23 24.47 2.38
CA GLY A 588 62.75 23.38 1.53
C GLY A 588 61.90 23.00 0.31
N VAL A 589 60.73 23.63 0.11
CA VAL A 589 59.89 23.39 -1.09
C VAL A 589 60.30 24.29 -2.26
N ASN A 590 60.80 25.49 -1.98
CA ASN A 590 61.38 26.40 -2.98
C ASN A 590 62.69 26.97 -2.43
N ASN A 591 63.75 27.02 -3.25
CA ASN A 591 65.05 27.62 -2.95
C ASN A 591 64.93 29.15 -2.73
N ALA A 592 64.31 29.58 -1.63
CA ALA A 592 64.18 30.98 -1.26
C ALA A 592 64.92 31.26 0.05
N THR A 593 66.19 31.62 -0.16
CA THR A 593 66.97 32.64 0.56
C THR A 593 67.34 32.43 2.02
N ASN A 594 68.59 32.80 2.30
CA ASN A 594 69.31 32.83 3.58
C ASN A 594 68.71 33.74 4.68
N ASP A 595 67.39 33.91 4.73
CA ASP A 595 66.72 34.65 5.79
C ASP A 595 66.48 33.74 7.00
N SER A 596 67.00 34.18 8.15
CA SER A 596 66.96 33.58 9.48
C SER A 596 65.95 32.43 9.66
N SER A 597 66.48 31.23 9.84
CA SER A 597 65.78 29.99 10.19
C SER A 597 64.80 30.10 11.37
N SER A 598 64.91 31.13 12.21
CA SER A 598 64.04 31.36 13.37
C SER A 598 62.64 31.90 13.05
N ALA A 599 62.44 32.61 11.92
CA ALA A 599 61.16 33.27 11.61
C ALA A 599 60.18 32.42 10.76
N ALA A 600 60.64 31.29 10.20
CA ALA A 600 59.83 30.42 9.34
C ALA A 600 58.56 29.84 10.00
N PRO A 601 58.60 29.33 11.25
CA PRO A 601 57.40 28.80 11.91
C PRO A 601 56.36 29.89 12.17
N GLY A 602 56.82 31.07 12.63
CA GLY A 602 55.96 32.21 12.89
C GLY A 602 55.18 32.64 11.64
N ARG A 603 55.83 32.65 10.47
CA ARG A 603 55.17 32.95 9.18
C ARG A 603 54.14 31.89 8.76
N LEU A 604 54.46 30.60 8.84
CA LEU A 604 53.50 29.53 8.51
C LEU A 604 52.26 29.59 9.40
N ILE A 605 52.45 29.75 10.72
CA ILE A 605 51.33 29.85 11.68
C ILE A 605 50.54 31.14 11.46
N THR A 606 51.20 32.26 11.14
CA THR A 606 50.58 33.53 10.74
C THR A 606 49.68 33.33 9.52
N THR A 607 50.18 32.69 8.46
CA THR A 607 49.41 32.39 7.25
C THR A 607 48.22 31.47 7.55
N PHE A 608 48.41 30.45 8.38
CA PHE A 608 47.34 29.55 8.85
C PHE A 608 46.24 30.28 9.64
N MET A 609 46.61 31.13 10.59
CA MET A 609 45.64 31.89 11.41
C MET A 609 44.86 32.88 10.54
N ASN A 610 45.54 33.53 9.60
CA ASN A 610 44.94 34.47 8.68
C ASN A 610 43.97 33.76 7.71
N SER A 611 44.37 32.62 7.12
CA SER A 611 43.55 31.87 6.16
C SER A 611 42.33 31.20 6.81
N THR A 612 42.46 30.75 8.05
CA THR A 612 41.42 29.98 8.76
C THR A 612 40.45 30.88 9.53
N PHE A 613 40.94 31.95 10.16
CA PHE A 613 40.17 32.76 11.11
C PHE A 613 40.02 34.24 10.73
N ASN A 614 40.73 34.75 9.71
CA ASN A 614 40.63 36.15 9.31
C ASN A 614 39.82 36.36 8.02
N GLN A 615 38.62 36.92 8.18
CA GLN A 615 37.68 37.20 7.10
C GLN A 615 38.03 38.45 6.26
N SER A 616 38.94 39.32 6.72
CA SER A 616 39.23 40.62 6.07
C SER A 616 39.90 40.50 4.69
N THR A 617 40.44 39.33 4.35
CA THR A 617 41.08 39.03 3.06
C THR A 617 40.12 38.78 1.90
N GLY A 618 38.81 39.04 2.07
CA GLY A 618 37.80 38.73 1.05
C GLY A 618 37.58 37.22 0.85
N SER A 619 38.09 36.40 1.77
CA SER A 619 37.95 34.95 1.73
C SER A 619 36.65 34.52 2.43
N THR A 620 35.68 34.04 1.66
CA THR A 620 34.39 33.52 2.14
C THR A 620 34.53 32.29 3.06
N TYR A 621 35.75 31.80 3.31
CA TYR A 621 36.05 30.46 3.79
C TYR A 621 36.22 30.30 5.33
N SER A 622 36.46 31.40 6.06
CA SER A 622 36.74 31.33 7.51
C SER A 622 35.64 30.68 8.37
N PRO A 623 34.34 31.01 8.25
CA PRO A 623 33.29 30.32 9.02
C PRO A 623 33.13 28.84 8.60
N PHE A 624 33.52 28.50 7.36
CA PHE A 624 33.37 27.15 6.82
C PHE A 624 34.45 26.18 7.33
N SER A 625 35.68 26.64 7.58
CA SER A 625 36.73 25.81 8.21
C SER A 625 36.34 25.34 9.60
N LEU A 626 35.84 26.24 10.45
CA LEU A 626 35.39 25.87 11.79
C LEU A 626 34.13 25.00 11.75
N SER A 627 33.19 25.29 10.83
CA SER A 627 32.01 24.45 10.61
C SER A 627 32.39 23.01 10.22
N ALA A 628 33.37 22.83 9.34
CA ALA A 628 33.90 21.52 8.97
C ALA A 628 34.52 20.79 10.17
N SER A 629 35.31 21.50 10.98
CA SER A 629 35.90 20.92 12.20
C SER A 629 34.86 20.45 13.20
N VAL A 630 33.83 21.27 13.47
CA VAL A 630 32.72 20.95 14.38
C VAL A 630 31.93 19.75 13.88
N PHE A 631 31.74 19.62 12.56
CA PHE A 631 31.11 18.45 11.98
C PHE A 631 31.92 17.18 12.18
N PHE A 632 33.22 17.21 11.88
CA PHE A 632 34.09 16.06 12.07
C PHE A 632 34.25 15.71 13.55
N ALA A 633 34.18 16.68 14.47
CA ALA A 633 34.11 16.41 15.91
C ALA A 633 32.86 15.61 16.28
N ASN A 634 31.69 16.01 15.77
CA ASN A 634 30.45 15.27 15.98
C ASN A 634 30.48 13.87 15.33
N GLU A 635 31.04 13.75 14.12
CA GLU A 635 31.21 12.47 13.43
C GLU A 635 32.16 11.53 14.20
N ALA A 636 33.29 12.06 14.69
CA ALA A 636 34.24 11.30 15.50
C ALA A 636 33.58 10.80 16.79
N MET A 637 32.81 11.65 17.48
CA MET A 637 32.05 11.25 18.66
C MET A 637 31.07 10.10 18.34
N LEU A 638 30.24 10.24 17.29
CA LEU A 638 29.28 9.19 16.91
C LEU A 638 29.97 7.90 16.45
N SER A 639 31.02 7.99 15.63
CA SER A 639 31.72 6.81 15.10
C SER A 639 32.42 6.01 16.21
N GLN A 640 32.98 6.68 17.23
CA GLN A 640 33.60 6.00 18.36
C GLN A 640 32.58 5.22 19.19
N THR A 641 31.38 5.76 19.42
CA THR A 641 30.32 5.03 20.12
C THR A 641 29.88 3.74 19.43
N VAL A 642 29.93 3.72 18.10
CA VAL A 642 29.48 2.61 17.26
C VAL A 642 30.57 1.55 17.03
N ARG A 643 31.85 1.96 17.04
CA ARG A 643 33.00 1.04 16.90
C ARG A 643 33.10 0.06 18.07
N THR A 644 32.81 0.51 19.28
CA THR A 644 32.73 -0.34 20.47
C THR A 644 31.41 -1.11 20.44
N LYS A 645 31.34 -2.22 19.70
CA LYS A 645 30.15 -3.08 19.44
C LYS A 645 29.37 -3.60 20.68
N THR A 646 29.68 -3.14 21.88
CA THR A 646 29.18 -3.63 23.16
C THR A 646 28.39 -2.55 23.88
N TRP A 647 27.07 -2.73 24.00
CA TRP A 647 26.17 -2.07 24.96
C TRP A 647 26.05 -0.53 24.89
N THR A 648 26.92 0.18 24.18
CA THR A 648 26.95 1.65 23.97
C THR A 648 26.09 2.12 22.81
N ALA A 649 25.75 1.18 21.90
CA ALA A 649 25.13 1.47 20.63
C ALA A 649 23.94 0.53 20.39
N ARG A 650 22.86 1.07 19.84
CA ARG A 650 21.70 0.27 19.43
C ARG A 650 21.90 -0.26 18.01
N PRO A 651 21.57 -1.53 17.72
CA PRO A 651 21.58 -2.03 16.36
C PRO A 651 20.43 -1.43 15.54
N ILE A 652 20.73 -1.09 14.30
CA ILE A 652 19.76 -0.71 13.27
C ILE A 652 19.59 -1.89 12.31
N TYR A 653 18.35 -2.24 12.02
CA TYR A 653 17.94 -3.40 11.25
C TYR A 653 17.26 -3.01 9.94
N GLU A 654 17.46 -3.84 8.93
CA GLU A 654 16.74 -3.82 7.67
C GLU A 654 15.82 -5.04 7.61
N GLY A 655 14.57 -4.83 7.24
CA GLY A 655 13.63 -5.91 6.92
C GLY A 655 13.33 -5.92 5.44
N SER A 656 13.48 -7.06 4.77
CA SER A 656 13.14 -7.19 3.35
C SER A 656 11.63 -7.16 3.12
N GLY A 657 10.84 -7.57 4.11
CA GLY A 657 9.40 -7.71 3.97
C GLY A 657 9.00 -8.79 2.96
N ARG A 658 7.70 -8.87 2.70
CA ARG A 658 7.13 -9.77 1.69
C ARG A 658 6.08 -9.05 0.88
N THR A 659 6.12 -9.22 -0.44
CA THR A 659 5.10 -8.66 -1.33
C THR A 659 3.82 -9.48 -1.25
N ILE A 660 2.70 -8.79 -1.06
CA ILE A 660 1.37 -9.37 -1.12
C ILE A 660 0.54 -8.62 -2.16
N GLN A 661 -0.39 -9.34 -2.78
CA GLN A 661 -1.30 -8.76 -3.75
C GLN A 661 -2.50 -8.14 -3.04
N ARG A 662 -2.96 -6.99 -3.54
CA ARG A 662 -4.19 -6.32 -3.09
C ARG A 662 -4.94 -5.74 -4.29
N PRO A 663 -6.28 -5.72 -4.27
CA PRO A 663 -7.04 -4.97 -5.26
C PRO A 663 -6.79 -3.46 -5.07
N THR A 664 -6.52 -2.76 -6.16
CA THR A 664 -6.41 -1.30 -6.21
C THR A 664 -7.59 -0.76 -7.00
N ALA A 665 -8.38 0.12 -6.36
CA ALA A 665 -9.56 0.70 -6.94
C ALA A 665 -9.59 2.21 -6.66
N SER A 666 -10.00 3.01 -7.64
CA SER A 666 -10.28 4.41 -7.38
C SER A 666 -11.53 4.53 -6.50
N LEU A 667 -11.61 5.58 -5.67
CA LEU A 667 -12.80 5.86 -4.87
C LEU A 667 -14.06 5.99 -5.75
N ALA A 668 -13.92 6.60 -6.94
CA ALA A 668 -14.97 6.66 -7.93
C ALA A 668 -15.39 5.27 -8.43
N GLY A 669 -14.45 4.37 -8.73
CA GLY A 669 -14.73 3.00 -9.15
C GLY A 669 -15.49 2.19 -8.10
N LEU A 670 -15.08 2.32 -6.82
CA LEU A 670 -15.78 1.69 -5.69
C LEU A 670 -17.23 2.21 -5.55
N ILE A 671 -17.46 3.51 -5.70
CA ILE A 671 -18.80 4.10 -5.64
C ILE A 671 -19.66 3.60 -6.80
N VAL A 672 -19.16 3.65 -8.04
CA VAL A 672 -19.91 3.23 -9.24
C VAL A 672 -20.36 1.78 -9.12
N ILE A 673 -19.44 0.87 -8.77
CA ILE A 673 -19.78 -0.56 -8.65
C ILE A 673 -20.74 -0.80 -7.48
N SER A 674 -20.57 -0.12 -6.34
CA SER A 674 -21.48 -0.25 -5.20
C SER A 674 -22.89 0.22 -5.54
N VAL A 675 -23.03 1.30 -6.31
CA VAL A 675 -24.32 1.80 -6.80
C VAL A 675 -24.96 0.79 -7.76
N LEU A 676 -24.18 0.19 -8.67
CA LEU A 676 -24.68 -0.84 -9.58
C LEU A 676 -25.18 -2.08 -8.82
N VAL A 677 -24.39 -2.58 -7.86
CA VAL A 677 -24.79 -3.70 -6.98
C VAL A 677 -26.07 -3.35 -6.21
N LEU A 678 -26.18 -2.12 -5.69
CA LEU A 678 -27.37 -1.66 -4.98
C LEU A 678 -28.60 -1.61 -5.91
N LEU A 679 -28.47 -1.04 -7.11
CA LEU A 679 -29.55 -1.01 -8.11
C LEU A 679 -29.99 -2.41 -8.51
N GLN A 680 -29.03 -3.33 -8.66
CA GLN A 680 -29.32 -4.73 -8.94
C GLN A 680 -30.12 -5.38 -7.80
N LEU A 681 -29.69 -5.20 -6.55
CA LEU A 681 -30.39 -5.73 -5.37
C LEU A 681 -31.81 -5.17 -5.26
N LEU A 682 -32.00 -3.86 -5.46
CA LEU A 682 -33.32 -3.23 -5.47
C LEU A 682 -34.21 -3.80 -6.58
N GLY A 683 -33.66 -4.02 -7.78
CA GLY A 683 -34.37 -4.65 -8.88
C GLY A 683 -34.79 -6.10 -8.57
N LEU A 684 -33.91 -6.89 -7.95
CA LEU A 684 -34.21 -8.26 -7.53
C LEU A 684 -35.27 -8.31 -6.42
N ILE A 685 -35.20 -7.41 -5.44
CA ILE A 685 -36.21 -7.30 -4.36
C ILE A 685 -37.56 -6.90 -4.95
N TYR A 686 -37.58 -5.92 -5.85
CA TYR A 686 -38.80 -5.50 -6.53
C TYR A 686 -39.40 -6.64 -7.35
N LEU A 687 -38.57 -7.38 -8.09
CA LEU A 687 -39.01 -8.51 -8.91
C LEU A 687 -39.53 -9.66 -8.03
N ALA A 688 -38.86 -9.97 -6.91
CA ALA A 688 -39.34 -10.92 -5.92
C ALA A 688 -40.71 -10.51 -5.37
N TRP A 689 -40.84 -9.27 -4.90
CA TRP A 689 -42.11 -8.73 -4.41
C TRP A 689 -43.20 -8.82 -5.50
N TYR A 690 -42.87 -8.45 -6.73
CA TYR A 690 -43.78 -8.46 -7.87
C TYR A 690 -44.30 -9.87 -8.20
N ILE A 691 -43.43 -10.89 -8.18
CA ILE A 691 -43.81 -12.30 -8.37
C ILE A 691 -44.77 -12.77 -7.26
N TYR A 692 -44.62 -12.26 -6.03
CA TYR A 692 -45.41 -12.68 -4.87
C TYR A 692 -46.67 -11.86 -4.60
N CYS A 693 -46.96 -10.82 -5.39
CA CYS A 693 -48.19 -10.05 -5.24
C CYS A 693 -49.45 -10.89 -5.50
N VAL A 694 -49.38 -11.85 -6.42
CA VAL A 694 -50.54 -12.59 -6.95
C VAL A 694 -50.18 -14.08 -7.16
N PRO A 695 -51.07 -15.04 -6.87
CA PRO A 695 -50.82 -16.45 -7.17
C PRO A 695 -50.78 -16.71 -8.68
N THR A 696 -49.83 -17.52 -9.16
CA THR A 696 -49.67 -17.83 -10.59
C THR A 696 -50.30 -19.16 -10.99
N TRP A 697 -50.77 -19.24 -12.24
CA TRP A 697 -51.36 -20.47 -12.80
C TRP A 697 -50.31 -21.38 -13.47
N THR A 698 -49.25 -20.81 -14.04
CA THR A 698 -48.09 -21.54 -14.61
C THR A 698 -46.79 -21.18 -13.88
N ASP A 699 -45.76 -22.02 -14.05
CA ASP A 699 -44.40 -21.78 -13.52
C ASP A 699 -43.74 -20.62 -14.27
N MET A 700 -43.73 -20.71 -15.59
CA MET A 700 -43.11 -19.77 -16.51
C MET A 700 -44.03 -19.58 -17.71
N LEU A 701 -43.89 -18.47 -18.42
CA LEU A 701 -44.60 -18.22 -19.67
C LEU A 701 -43.89 -18.98 -20.80
N ASP A 702 -44.01 -20.31 -20.80
CA ASP A 702 -43.37 -21.22 -21.74
C ASP A 702 -44.26 -21.56 -22.94
N ALA A 703 -43.71 -22.30 -23.91
CA ALA A 703 -44.45 -22.73 -25.09
C ALA A 703 -45.73 -23.50 -24.75
N LEU A 704 -45.75 -24.25 -23.64
CA LEU A 704 -46.93 -24.97 -23.17
C LEU A 704 -47.99 -24.02 -22.60
N ALA A 705 -47.58 -23.00 -21.84
CA ALA A 705 -48.46 -21.93 -21.37
C ALA A 705 -49.05 -21.15 -22.54
N ILE A 706 -48.24 -20.81 -23.55
CA ILE A 706 -48.75 -20.19 -24.78
C ILE A 706 -49.72 -21.13 -25.49
N ALA A 707 -49.39 -22.42 -25.68
CA ALA A 707 -50.27 -23.38 -26.34
C ALA A 707 -51.63 -23.51 -25.64
N ARG A 708 -51.66 -23.40 -24.30
CA ARG A 708 -52.90 -23.35 -23.52
C ARG A 708 -53.68 -22.07 -23.79
N ILE A 709 -53.02 -20.92 -23.83
CA ILE A 709 -53.63 -19.63 -24.17
C ILE A 709 -54.17 -19.65 -25.62
N THR A 710 -53.39 -20.13 -26.58
CA THR A 710 -53.80 -20.16 -28.00
C THR A 710 -54.90 -21.15 -28.28
N SER A 711 -55.01 -22.24 -27.51
CA SER A 711 -56.15 -23.15 -27.60
C SER A 711 -57.49 -22.51 -27.22
N SER A 712 -57.47 -21.35 -26.56
CA SER A 712 -58.67 -20.56 -26.23
C SER A 712 -58.98 -19.47 -27.24
N LEU A 713 -58.16 -19.29 -28.28
CA LEU A 713 -58.43 -18.38 -29.40
C LEU A 713 -59.32 -19.08 -30.44
N ASP A 714 -60.27 -18.34 -31.01
CA ASP A 714 -61.19 -18.85 -32.01
C ASP A 714 -60.46 -19.32 -33.29
N LYS A 715 -60.92 -20.43 -33.88
CA LYS A 715 -60.25 -21.13 -34.99
C LYS A 715 -60.16 -20.22 -36.21
N GLY A 716 -58.95 -19.74 -36.54
CA GLY A 716 -58.69 -18.91 -37.72
C GLY A 716 -57.82 -17.67 -37.46
N HIS A 717 -57.52 -17.34 -36.20
CA HIS A 717 -56.71 -16.18 -35.84
C HIS A 717 -55.20 -16.42 -35.81
N VAL A 718 -54.78 -17.70 -35.75
CA VAL A 718 -53.39 -18.14 -35.82
C VAL A 718 -53.32 -19.29 -36.84
N PRO A 719 -52.45 -19.21 -37.86
CA PRO A 719 -52.30 -20.31 -38.82
C PRO A 719 -51.76 -21.56 -38.12
N ALA A 720 -52.27 -22.75 -38.51
CA ALA A 720 -51.89 -24.01 -37.88
C ALA A 720 -50.41 -24.37 -38.10
N ILE A 721 -49.83 -24.01 -39.26
CA ILE A 721 -48.43 -24.20 -39.64
C ILE A 721 -48.04 -23.06 -40.62
N GLY A 722 -46.86 -22.44 -40.46
CA GLY A 722 -46.31 -21.43 -41.39
C GLY A 722 -45.88 -20.11 -40.72
N SER A 723 -45.23 -19.22 -41.49
CA SER A 723 -44.82 -17.89 -41.01
C SER A 723 -46.01 -16.92 -40.94
N MET A 724 -46.09 -16.10 -39.90
CA MET A 724 -47.12 -15.06 -39.79
C MET A 724 -46.84 -13.87 -40.71
N ASN A 725 -47.86 -13.39 -41.43
CA ASN A 725 -47.75 -12.16 -42.22
C ASN A 725 -48.02 -10.91 -41.34
N HIS A 726 -47.63 -9.73 -41.82
CA HIS A 726 -47.87 -8.46 -41.12
C HIS A 726 -49.36 -8.24 -40.77
N ARG A 727 -50.28 -8.70 -41.62
CA ARG A 727 -51.73 -8.61 -41.38
C ARG A 727 -52.20 -9.50 -40.23
N ASP A 728 -51.58 -10.67 -40.05
CA ASP A 728 -51.91 -11.59 -38.96
C ASP A 728 -51.37 -11.05 -37.63
N LEU A 729 -50.16 -10.49 -37.65
CA LEU A 729 -49.56 -9.80 -36.51
C LEU A 729 -50.34 -8.55 -36.09
N ASP A 730 -50.96 -7.83 -37.03
CA ASP A 730 -51.85 -6.69 -36.76
C ASP A 730 -53.23 -7.10 -36.23
N ARG A 731 -53.68 -8.32 -36.49
CA ARG A 731 -54.88 -8.87 -35.84
C ARG A 731 -54.58 -9.24 -34.39
N LEU A 732 -53.41 -9.85 -34.14
CA LEU A 732 -52.96 -10.20 -32.80
C LEU A 732 -52.62 -8.98 -31.91
N SER A 733 -52.31 -7.82 -32.51
CA SER A 733 -52.07 -6.59 -31.74
C SER A 733 -53.37 -5.96 -31.20
N LYS A 734 -54.51 -6.28 -31.80
CA LYS A 734 -55.85 -5.78 -31.44
C LYS A 734 -56.58 -6.66 -30.42
N MET A 735 -56.09 -7.87 -30.17
CA MET A 735 -56.69 -8.80 -29.21
C MET A 735 -56.11 -8.61 -27.83
N ASP A 736 -56.96 -8.69 -26.80
CA ASP A 736 -56.51 -8.70 -25.41
C ASP A 736 -55.90 -10.06 -25.06
N GLY A 737 -54.61 -10.05 -24.77
CA GLY A 737 -53.81 -11.21 -24.36
C GLY A 737 -53.75 -11.43 -22.85
N LEU A 738 -54.44 -10.64 -22.03
CA LEU A 738 -54.46 -10.84 -20.58
C LEU A 738 -55.31 -12.05 -20.19
N VAL A 739 -54.78 -12.88 -19.30
CA VAL A 739 -55.54 -13.96 -18.66
C VAL A 739 -56.31 -13.39 -17.47
N GLY A 740 -57.64 -13.51 -17.51
CA GLY A 740 -58.54 -13.10 -16.44
C GLY A 740 -59.35 -14.26 -15.90
N VAL A 741 -60.13 -13.98 -14.85
CA VAL A 741 -61.08 -14.94 -14.26
C VAL A 741 -62.42 -14.83 -14.99
N VAL A 742 -62.94 -15.95 -15.48
CA VAL A 742 -64.32 -16.11 -15.99
C VAL A 742 -65.18 -16.47 -14.77
N ASP A 743 -66.34 -15.84 -14.61
CA ASP A 743 -67.10 -15.77 -13.35
C ASP A 743 -67.26 -17.07 -12.53
N ARG A 744 -67.47 -16.90 -11.22
CA ARG A 744 -67.61 -17.97 -10.23
C ARG A 744 -68.83 -18.85 -10.52
N VAL A 745 -68.64 -20.16 -10.62
CA VAL A 745 -69.73 -21.12 -10.40
C VAL A 745 -69.92 -21.22 -8.89
N ASP A 746 -70.81 -20.40 -8.32
CA ASP A 746 -71.36 -20.66 -7.00
C ASP A 746 -72.46 -21.73 -7.18
N GLU A 747 -72.14 -23.01 -6.96
CA GLU A 747 -73.16 -24.05 -6.81
C GLU A 747 -73.71 -24.03 -5.38
N GLU A 748 -75.04 -24.10 -5.26
CA GLU A 748 -75.81 -24.14 -4.01
C GLU A 748 -75.32 -25.24 -3.05
N PRO A 749 -75.38 -25.03 -1.72
CA PRO A 749 -74.78 -25.95 -0.77
C PRO A 749 -75.68 -27.19 -0.57
N GLN A 750 -75.18 -28.37 -0.94
CA GLN A 750 -75.68 -29.64 -0.42
C GLN A 750 -74.67 -30.22 0.58
N ALA A 751 -75.20 -30.60 1.74
CA ALA A 751 -74.43 -30.91 2.95
C ALA A 751 -73.44 -32.09 2.78
N ASP A 752 -72.35 -32.01 3.53
CA ASP A 752 -71.40 -33.07 3.90
C ASP A 752 -70.20 -33.40 2.98
N SER A 753 -69.74 -32.47 2.15
CA SER A 753 -68.35 -32.53 1.64
C SER A 753 -67.67 -31.16 1.66
N ALA A 754 -66.37 -31.14 2.01
CA ALA A 754 -65.58 -29.92 2.09
C ALA A 754 -65.63 -29.14 0.76
N VAL A 755 -66.43 -28.06 0.71
CA VAL A 755 -66.73 -27.28 -0.49
C VAL A 755 -65.42 -26.78 -1.13
N GLN A 756 -65.05 -27.42 -2.25
CA GLN A 756 -63.80 -27.15 -2.96
C GLN A 756 -64.07 -26.18 -4.11
N ARG A 757 -63.91 -24.88 -3.83
CA ARG A 757 -64.24 -23.81 -4.79
C ARG A 757 -63.33 -23.85 -6.04
N THR A 758 -63.94 -23.94 -7.22
CA THR A 758 -63.26 -23.94 -8.52
C THR A 758 -63.37 -22.58 -9.24
N ILE A 759 -62.36 -22.22 -10.03
CA ILE A 759 -62.34 -21.00 -10.84
C ILE A 759 -61.99 -21.34 -12.29
N GLU A 760 -62.66 -20.70 -13.24
CA GLU A 760 -62.33 -20.78 -14.67
C GLU A 760 -61.47 -19.58 -15.10
N LEU A 761 -60.46 -19.85 -15.93
CA LEU A 761 -59.57 -18.82 -16.48
C LEU A 761 -59.81 -18.70 -17.98
N GLY A 762 -59.85 -17.48 -18.48
CA GLY A 762 -60.08 -17.18 -19.89
C GLY A 762 -59.20 -16.04 -20.40
N LEU A 763 -58.87 -16.07 -21.68
CA LEU A 763 -58.17 -14.99 -22.36
C LEU A 763 -59.13 -13.79 -22.54
N GLY A 764 -58.71 -12.58 -22.19
CA GLY A 764 -59.52 -11.37 -22.24
C GLY A 764 -60.63 -11.28 -21.18
N ALA A 765 -60.76 -12.27 -20.29
CA ALA A 765 -61.84 -12.34 -19.30
C ALA A 765 -61.82 -11.19 -18.28
N PRO A 766 -62.97 -10.63 -17.86
CA PRO A 766 -63.06 -9.42 -17.02
C PRO A 766 -62.56 -9.59 -15.58
N GLY A 767 -62.56 -10.83 -15.05
CA GLY A 767 -62.26 -11.07 -13.64
C GLY A 767 -60.79 -10.85 -13.28
N LEU A 768 -60.59 -10.31 -12.08
CA LEU A 768 -59.30 -9.82 -11.59
C LEU A 768 -58.61 -10.84 -10.67
N PHE A 769 -57.30 -11.02 -10.87
CA PHE A 769 -56.49 -11.82 -9.96
C PHE A 769 -56.21 -11.08 -8.64
N HIS A 770 -56.54 -11.72 -7.52
CA HIS A 770 -56.32 -11.21 -6.16
C HIS A 770 -55.68 -12.25 -5.25
N ARG A 771 -55.00 -11.80 -4.18
CA ARG A 771 -54.31 -12.66 -3.19
C ARG A 771 -55.19 -13.75 -2.56
N ARG A 772 -56.50 -13.53 -2.46
CA ARG A 772 -57.46 -14.50 -1.91
C ARG A 772 -57.72 -15.72 -2.83
N LEU A 773 -57.29 -15.68 -4.09
CA LEU A 773 -57.53 -16.76 -5.06
C LEU A 773 -56.57 -17.96 -4.92
N ALA A 774 -55.55 -17.86 -4.06
CA ALA A 774 -54.53 -18.91 -3.86
C ALA A 774 -55.06 -20.22 -3.25
N LYS A 775 -56.34 -20.30 -2.87
CA LYS A 775 -56.99 -21.50 -2.32
C LYS A 775 -57.89 -22.23 -3.33
N PHE A 776 -58.07 -21.68 -4.53
CA PHE A 776 -59.03 -22.19 -5.52
C PHE A 776 -58.37 -23.14 -6.52
N ARG A 777 -59.11 -24.18 -6.94
CA ARG A 777 -58.72 -25.13 -8.00
C ARG A 777 -59.17 -24.59 -9.37
N MET A 778 -58.35 -24.77 -10.41
CA MET A 778 -58.71 -24.35 -11.76
C MET A 778 -59.53 -25.43 -12.47
N LYS A 779 -60.61 -25.02 -13.16
CA LYS A 779 -61.39 -25.84 -14.10
C LYS A 779 -61.29 -25.20 -15.50
N ARG A 780 -61.28 -26.03 -16.55
CA ARG A 780 -61.17 -25.57 -17.95
C ARG A 780 -62.54 -25.09 -18.43
N SER A 781 -62.62 -23.94 -19.09
CA SER A 781 -63.87 -23.51 -19.74
C SER A 781 -64.23 -24.50 -20.86
N SER A 782 -65.40 -25.12 -20.76
CA SER A 782 -66.03 -25.82 -21.88
C SER A 782 -66.88 -24.82 -22.66
N GLU A 783 -66.62 -24.64 -23.96
CA GLU A 783 -67.53 -23.90 -24.84
C GLU A 783 -68.91 -24.59 -24.90
N PRO A 784 -69.99 -23.81 -25.07
CA PRO A 784 -71.34 -24.35 -25.16
C PRO A 784 -71.51 -25.18 -26.44
N ARG A 785 -72.10 -26.37 -26.28
CA ARG A 785 -72.47 -27.27 -27.35
C ARG A 785 -73.49 -26.56 -28.26
N VAL A 786 -73.08 -26.16 -29.46
CA VAL A 786 -74.03 -25.79 -30.52
C VAL A 786 -74.62 -27.10 -31.03
N ASP A 787 -75.92 -27.31 -30.79
CA ASP A 787 -76.66 -28.44 -31.33
C ASP A 787 -76.65 -28.36 -32.85
N ILE A 788 -75.90 -29.27 -33.48
CA ILE A 788 -75.98 -29.50 -34.92
C ILE A 788 -77.25 -30.32 -35.17
N VAL A 789 -78.26 -29.65 -35.70
CA VAL A 789 -79.44 -30.24 -36.32
C VAL A 789 -78.99 -31.03 -37.54
N ASP A 790 -79.37 -32.32 -37.59
CA ASP A 790 -79.24 -33.17 -38.77
C ASP A 790 -79.92 -32.48 -39.98
N MET A 791 -79.13 -32.20 -41.02
CA MET A 791 -79.66 -31.98 -42.36
C MET A 791 -79.11 -33.06 -43.28
N ASP A 792 -80.03 -33.90 -43.74
CA ASP A 792 -79.88 -34.82 -44.87
C ASP A 792 -79.25 -34.11 -46.07
N CYS A 793 -78.10 -34.61 -46.51
CA CYS A 793 -77.59 -34.35 -47.84
C CYS A 793 -77.90 -35.55 -48.73
N GLN A 794 -78.97 -35.40 -49.52
CA GLN A 794 -79.15 -36.15 -50.76
C GLN A 794 -78.01 -35.80 -51.72
N CYS A 795 -77.22 -36.81 -52.10
CA CYS A 795 -76.40 -36.75 -53.30
C CYS A 795 -76.64 -38.03 -54.10
N GLU A 796 -77.45 -37.91 -55.14
CA GLU A 796 -77.50 -38.84 -56.26
C GLU A 796 -76.13 -38.91 -56.93
N GLY A 797 -75.70 -40.13 -57.30
CA GLY A 797 -74.65 -40.31 -58.29
C GLY A 797 -73.33 -40.86 -57.77
N CYS A 798 -73.32 -42.08 -57.24
CA CYS A 798 -72.17 -42.97 -57.43
C CYS A 798 -72.62 -44.42 -57.63
N ARG A 799 -72.50 -44.85 -58.90
CA ARG A 799 -72.78 -46.19 -59.41
C ARG A 799 -71.87 -47.22 -58.72
N ARG A 800 -72.49 -48.25 -58.14
CA ARG A 800 -71.83 -49.51 -57.76
C ARG A 800 -71.15 -50.16 -58.97
N ARG A 801 -69.87 -50.51 -58.84
CA ARG A 801 -69.34 -51.76 -59.43
C ARG A 801 -68.70 -52.58 -58.32
N ARG A 802 -69.26 -53.77 -58.16
CA ARG A 802 -68.83 -54.87 -57.29
C ARG A 802 -67.88 -55.75 -58.13
N VAL A 803 -67.24 -56.74 -57.46
CA VAL A 803 -66.61 -57.97 -58.01
C VAL A 803 -65.12 -57.79 -58.33
N ASP A 804 -64.16 -58.59 -57.85
CA ASP A 804 -64.17 -59.74 -56.93
C ASP A 804 -62.76 -59.99 -56.38
N THR A 805 -62.77 -60.82 -55.35
CA THR A 805 -61.71 -61.55 -54.65
C THR A 805 -60.73 -62.35 -55.52
N GLY A 806 -59.48 -62.43 -55.06
CA GLY A 806 -58.50 -63.50 -55.34
C GLY A 806 -57.17 -63.14 -54.66
N SER A 807 -56.75 -63.78 -53.55
CA SER A 807 -55.94 -65.02 -53.53
C SER A 807 -54.70 -64.90 -54.44
N SER A 808 -53.45 -65.04 -54.01
CA SER A 808 -52.89 -65.83 -52.91
C SER A 808 -51.47 -65.33 -52.56
N SER A 809 -50.90 -65.86 -51.46
CA SER A 809 -49.53 -66.41 -51.32
C SER A 809 -48.39 -65.75 -52.12
N ASP A 810 -47.18 -65.54 -51.63
CA ASP A 810 -46.46 -66.26 -50.60
C ASP A 810 -45.11 -65.54 -50.39
N GLU A 811 -44.46 -65.91 -49.31
CA GLU A 811 -43.01 -66.10 -49.20
C GLU A 811 -42.01 -65.01 -49.64
N THR A 812 -41.38 -64.46 -48.59
CA THR A 812 -39.92 -64.46 -48.36
C THR A 812 -38.98 -64.14 -49.53
N PHE A 813 -38.25 -63.01 -49.43
CA PHE A 813 -36.85 -62.97 -48.98
C PHE A 813 -36.30 -61.55 -49.15
N ARG A 814 -36.15 -60.81 -48.04
CA ARG A 814 -34.86 -60.40 -47.47
C ARG A 814 -35.05 -59.57 -46.21
#